data_AF-A0A1I0A011-F1
#
_entry.id   AF-A0A1I0A011-F1
#
_cell.length_a   1.000
_cell.length_b   1.000
_cell.length_c   1.000
_cell.angle_alpha   90.00
_cell.angle_beta   90.00
_cell.angle_gamma   90.00
#
_symmetry.space_group_name_H-M   'P 1'
#
loop_
_entity.id
_entity.type
_entity.pdbx_description
1 polymer ?
#
loop_
_entity_poly.entity_id
_entity_poly.type
_entity_poly.pdbx_seq_one_letter_code
_entity_poly.pdbx_strand_id
1 'polypeptide(L)'
;MSHNFKGWDAVAARLIMVANDLSIKKLNAGQRASLVAIAKRLVNNGVIIADEVGMGKTRIAALVSKAIVDCGGRVAIIVPPGLGYQWNSELADANINSPPKLIRSLYQYLASFSSDENVIPYEQSITLISQLFMNWRLSEKSEVWRWSLLPQVYGKWRKSQSERFPNKYHKNDKCDWNAEVDVASDKIVQFLERISKSNYKSKLIKRIEYIYDNTPWPNALNAKEYKNDEYLRPFLESAVGLGLGEFDLIIIDEAHKSRKAESGLNKMLTNLLVESASARRIAITATPVELYPQQWLEIFSRINVDVEVNNQIKSIINEYIQSVKDIQTFTNNPIAKKVFMDSAKKFEVALSPFLLRRDKRQDEHVQKFRDKMNGLNDYRQEKSIEIELETLTDEWKRSICAAEAISIVSRGSDENMLKRLRLTLANGHGLSSCIDEMTKAELEEKTLEEELVNEGEGLKQSTNIDYIEINSLEVVEQKRIKRLNYWKSIMAKPFSSENQGTSIDLDVLYDHPAILATVNKIEELVENTNEKVLVFGRFNKPLSALTHLLNTRQMLKALVQNCYWPQQQLNDQQEKILPIAIRQLVANANLTCEQKILLSSLRDIKICSDKLKTQYHQSNNIRAQNRKKLIQSLITGFDDLGEKISSISAKLSDEFNQNQNLKALFDAFHSQVNKENTIHANDSEITNNNSALNIVSRALFELVDANDNKSNETRLVDAFISLVSVLREHNEGDKNDDGELDKYEAEELWSILYERIKEEYNSHDGKFARLLNGSTKPETRRLLQLAFNREQSFPKVLIAQSVVGREGLNLHQACRYVILFHPEWNPGVVEQQIGRVDRLGSLWHKKLDQFLEENSEISSLNEIPKIEIFTVIFKGTYDEINWNVLKSRWSDLKAQLHGIIIPTRDNCSDEEAKLILEINKNAPYFSPE
;
A
#
# COMPACT_ATOMS: atom_id res chain seq x y z
N MET A 1 1.66 -23.57 32.18
CA MET A 1 1.88 -24.07 30.81
C MET A 1 3.35 -24.39 30.66
N SER A 2 3.69 -25.64 30.35
CA SER A 2 5.05 -26.00 29.93
C SER A 2 5.26 -25.53 28.50
N HIS A 3 6.39 -24.90 28.21
CA HIS A 3 6.78 -24.54 26.84
C HIS A 3 6.96 -25.84 26.04
N ASN A 4 5.91 -26.29 25.34
CA ASN A 4 5.82 -27.60 24.69
C ASN A 4 6.36 -27.61 23.24
N PHE A 5 7.27 -26.70 22.91
CA PHE A 5 7.80 -26.61 21.55
C PHE A 5 8.67 -27.82 21.25
N LYS A 6 8.29 -28.63 20.27
CA LYS A 6 8.97 -29.89 19.90
C LYS A 6 10.34 -29.70 19.24
N GLY A 7 10.74 -28.46 18.95
CA GLY A 7 12.00 -28.11 18.30
C GLY A 7 11.94 -28.03 16.77
N TRP A 8 13.00 -27.51 16.18
CA TRP A 8 13.06 -27.18 14.74
C TRP A 8 13.09 -28.40 13.82
N ASP A 9 13.60 -29.55 14.26
CA ASP A 9 13.59 -30.79 13.46
C ASP A 9 12.16 -31.28 13.24
N ALA A 10 11.31 -31.18 14.26
CA ALA A 10 9.89 -31.51 14.14
C ALA A 10 9.16 -30.55 13.19
N VAL A 11 9.47 -29.25 13.27
CA VAL A 11 8.93 -28.24 12.35
C VAL A 11 9.36 -28.53 10.92
N ALA A 12 10.63 -28.86 10.69
CA ALA A 12 11.15 -29.19 9.37
C ALA A 12 10.44 -30.42 8.77
N ALA A 13 10.24 -31.48 9.55
CA ALA A 13 9.50 -32.67 9.12
C ALA A 13 8.04 -32.33 8.75
N ARG A 14 7.38 -31.47 9.54
CA ARG A 14 6.02 -31.01 9.26
C ARG A 14 5.94 -30.18 7.98
N LEU A 15 6.89 -29.28 7.74
CA LEU A 15 6.95 -28.47 6.52
C LEU A 15 7.14 -29.32 5.27
N ILE A 16 7.99 -30.34 5.32
CA ILE A 16 8.20 -31.27 4.20
C ILE A 16 6.91 -32.06 3.92
N MET A 17 6.21 -32.50 4.96
CA MET A 17 4.90 -33.17 4.80
C MET A 17 3.89 -32.26 4.11
N VAL A 18 3.76 -30.99 4.53
CA VAL A 18 2.86 -30.01 3.90
C VAL A 18 3.26 -29.74 2.45
N ALA A 19 4.56 -29.64 2.15
CA ALA A 19 5.05 -29.42 0.80
C ALA A 19 4.72 -30.58 -0.16
N ASN A 20 4.67 -31.82 0.35
CA ASN A 20 4.35 -33.02 -0.42
C ASN A 20 2.85 -33.34 -0.52
N ASP A 21 2.01 -32.63 0.24
CA ASP A 21 0.56 -32.88 0.24
C ASP A 21 -0.09 -32.31 -1.03
N LEU A 22 -0.41 -33.18 -1.99
CA LEU A 22 -1.07 -32.82 -3.25
C LEU A 22 -2.55 -32.45 -3.07
N SER A 23 -3.16 -32.75 -1.92
CA SER A 23 -4.55 -32.36 -1.64
C SER A 23 -4.69 -30.85 -1.43
N ILE A 24 -3.60 -30.16 -1.06
CA ILE A 24 -3.54 -28.70 -0.95
C ILE A 24 -3.44 -28.09 -2.36
N LYS A 25 -4.59 -27.98 -3.05
CA LYS A 25 -4.70 -27.46 -4.42
C LYS A 25 -4.18 -26.02 -4.62
N LYS A 26 -3.97 -25.26 -3.53
CA LYS A 26 -3.58 -23.85 -3.56
C LYS A 26 -2.06 -23.60 -3.70
N LEU A 27 -1.21 -24.63 -3.66
CA LEU A 27 0.26 -24.48 -3.72
C LEU A 27 0.85 -24.90 -5.06
N ASN A 28 1.56 -23.97 -5.72
CA ASN A 28 2.30 -24.26 -6.94
C ASN A 28 3.66 -24.95 -6.64
N ALA A 29 4.30 -25.51 -7.68
CA ALA A 29 5.56 -26.24 -7.55
C ALA A 29 6.66 -25.40 -6.88
N GLY A 30 6.82 -24.14 -7.28
CA GLY A 30 7.82 -23.25 -6.68
C GLY A 30 7.56 -22.96 -5.19
N GLN A 31 6.30 -22.81 -4.77
CA GLN A 31 5.95 -22.61 -3.35
C GLN A 31 6.26 -23.87 -2.52
N ARG A 32 6.05 -25.06 -3.09
CA ARG A 32 6.41 -26.34 -2.45
C ARG A 32 7.92 -26.45 -2.27
N ALA A 33 8.70 -26.14 -3.31
CA ALA A 33 10.15 -26.08 -3.24
C ALA A 33 10.64 -25.08 -2.16
N SER A 34 10.01 -23.91 -2.07
CA SER A 34 10.30 -22.94 -1.01
C SER A 34 10.10 -23.50 0.39
N LEU A 35 9.00 -24.23 0.63
CA LEU A 35 8.74 -24.84 1.95
C LEU A 35 9.81 -25.87 2.31
N VAL A 36 10.25 -26.69 1.36
CA VAL A 36 11.33 -27.68 1.57
C VAL A 36 12.66 -26.99 1.87
N ALA A 37 13.00 -25.93 1.13
CA ALA A 37 14.23 -25.18 1.37
C ALA A 37 14.20 -24.45 2.73
N ILE A 38 13.07 -23.87 3.11
CA ILE A 38 12.86 -23.25 4.43
C ILE A 38 13.02 -24.30 5.54
N ALA A 39 12.45 -25.49 5.38
CA ALA A 39 12.58 -26.59 6.33
C ALA A 39 14.05 -26.96 6.59
N LYS A 40 14.88 -27.02 5.54
CA LYS A 40 16.32 -27.31 5.67
C LYS A 40 17.09 -26.20 6.37
N ARG A 41 16.70 -24.94 6.17
CA ARG A 41 17.46 -23.76 6.65
C ARG A 41 17.12 -23.35 8.07
N LEU A 42 15.84 -23.41 8.46
CA LEU A 42 15.36 -22.95 9.79
C LEU A 42 15.97 -23.72 10.97
N VAL A 43 16.39 -24.96 10.75
CA VAL A 43 17.09 -25.76 11.78
C VAL A 43 18.33 -25.02 12.28
N ASN A 44 19.10 -24.42 11.38
CA ASN A 44 20.37 -23.79 11.72
C ASN A 44 20.29 -22.25 11.76
N ASN A 45 19.53 -21.62 10.87
CA ASN A 45 19.60 -20.19 10.60
C ASN A 45 18.23 -19.52 10.53
N GLY A 46 18.20 -18.19 10.69
CA GLY A 46 17.08 -17.38 10.19
C GLY A 46 17.04 -17.38 8.66
N VAL A 47 15.88 -17.03 8.07
CA VAL A 47 15.66 -17.10 6.61
C VAL A 47 15.12 -15.78 6.07
N ILE A 48 15.61 -15.37 4.91
CA ILE A 48 15.11 -14.25 4.12
C ILE A 48 14.33 -14.85 2.94
N ILE A 49 13.02 -14.59 2.91
CA ILE A 49 12.16 -14.91 1.76
C ILE A 49 12.11 -13.66 0.89
N ALA A 50 12.96 -13.65 -0.13
CA ALA A 50 13.18 -12.54 -1.05
C ALA A 50 12.52 -12.73 -2.42
N ASP A 51 11.53 -13.61 -2.57
CA ASP A 51 10.84 -13.82 -3.85
C ASP A 51 10.33 -12.51 -4.46
N GLU A 52 10.16 -12.48 -5.78
CA GLU A 52 9.58 -11.33 -6.45
C GLU A 52 8.14 -11.02 -6.01
N VAL A 53 7.69 -9.80 -6.29
CA VAL A 53 6.33 -9.35 -5.95
C VAL A 53 5.31 -10.26 -6.64
N GLY A 54 4.25 -10.64 -5.91
CA GLY A 54 3.19 -11.48 -6.46
C GLY A 54 3.42 -12.99 -6.44
N MET A 55 4.57 -13.50 -5.96
CA MET A 55 4.87 -14.95 -5.93
C MET A 55 4.28 -15.72 -4.72
N GLY A 56 3.57 -15.05 -3.82
CA GLY A 56 2.91 -15.70 -2.66
C GLY A 56 3.79 -15.86 -1.41
N LYS A 57 4.68 -14.91 -1.12
CA LYS A 57 5.53 -14.95 0.09
C LYS A 57 4.73 -15.03 1.40
N THR A 58 3.65 -14.25 1.52
CA THR A 58 2.77 -14.25 2.70
C THR A 58 2.15 -15.62 2.93
N ARG A 59 1.75 -16.32 1.85
CA ARG A 59 1.19 -17.68 1.92
C ARG A 59 2.19 -18.69 2.45
N ILE A 60 3.43 -18.64 1.95
CA ILE A 60 4.53 -19.49 2.45
C ILE A 60 4.73 -19.24 3.94
N ALA A 61 4.77 -17.97 4.35
CA ALA A 61 4.95 -17.61 5.75
C ALA A 61 3.78 -18.03 6.66
N ALA A 62 2.54 -17.95 6.18
CA ALA A 62 1.37 -18.44 6.91
C ALA A 62 1.42 -19.97 7.15
N LEU A 63 1.81 -20.75 6.13
CA LEU A 63 2.03 -22.18 6.26
C LEU A 63 3.20 -22.53 7.18
N VAL A 64 4.27 -21.73 7.15
CA VAL A 64 5.34 -21.86 8.13
C VAL A 64 4.81 -21.63 9.53
N SER A 65 4.08 -20.54 9.79
CA SER A 65 3.46 -20.28 11.09
C SER A 65 2.60 -21.46 11.56
N LYS A 66 1.76 -22.02 10.69
CA LYS A 66 0.94 -23.20 10.99
C LYS A 66 1.79 -24.40 11.42
N ALA A 67 2.90 -24.67 10.74
CA ALA A 67 3.79 -25.78 11.11
C ALA A 67 4.42 -25.58 12.50
N ILE A 68 4.77 -24.34 12.88
CA ILE A 68 5.29 -24.05 14.23
C ILE A 68 4.20 -24.27 15.28
N VAL A 69 2.98 -23.81 15.03
CA VAL A 69 1.83 -23.99 15.93
C VAL A 69 1.49 -25.46 16.12
N ASP A 70 1.48 -26.26 15.05
CA ASP A 70 1.28 -27.72 15.11
C ASP A 70 2.38 -28.43 15.95
N CYS A 71 3.56 -27.83 16.04
CA CYS A 71 4.67 -28.29 16.87
C CYS A 71 4.66 -27.70 18.30
N GLY A 72 3.61 -26.96 18.68
CA GLY A 72 3.43 -26.38 20.01
C GLY A 72 4.23 -25.10 20.27
N GLY A 73 4.74 -24.46 19.22
CA GLY A 73 5.50 -23.20 19.31
C GLY A 73 4.65 -21.95 19.11
N ARG A 74 5.20 -20.79 19.47
CA ARG A 74 4.53 -19.48 19.35
C ARG A 74 5.17 -18.60 18.28
N VAL A 75 4.34 -17.86 17.54
CA VAL A 75 4.77 -17.02 16.41
C VAL A 75 4.35 -15.57 16.60
N ALA A 76 5.29 -14.64 16.49
CA ALA A 76 5.00 -13.21 16.34
C ALA A 76 5.15 -12.82 14.87
N ILE A 77 4.15 -12.15 14.30
CA ILE A 77 4.20 -11.67 12.92
C ILE A 77 4.06 -10.16 12.93
N ILE A 78 5.13 -9.48 12.52
CA ILE A 78 5.20 -8.04 12.42
C ILE A 78 4.73 -7.63 11.03
N VAL A 79 3.59 -6.95 10.95
CA VAL A 79 2.93 -6.63 9.68
C VAL A 79 2.79 -5.12 9.48
N PRO A 80 2.95 -4.60 8.26
CA PRO A 80 2.52 -3.24 7.93
C PRO A 80 1.03 -3.03 8.26
N PRO A 81 0.61 -1.82 8.68
CA PRO A 81 -0.73 -1.56 9.20
C PRO A 81 -1.86 -1.90 8.20
N GLY A 82 -1.59 -1.80 6.90
CA GLY A 82 -2.55 -2.11 5.83
C GLY A 82 -2.64 -3.58 5.42
N LEU A 83 -1.78 -4.47 5.95
CA LEU A 83 -1.73 -5.89 5.54
C LEU A 83 -2.44 -6.86 6.47
N GLY A 84 -3.04 -6.39 7.57
CA GLY A 84 -3.69 -7.26 8.55
C GLY A 84 -4.75 -8.18 7.95
N TYR A 85 -5.60 -7.67 7.05
CA TYR A 85 -6.64 -8.46 6.38
C TYR A 85 -6.03 -9.56 5.48
N GLN A 86 -4.98 -9.22 4.72
CA GLN A 86 -4.30 -10.20 3.87
C GLN A 86 -3.68 -11.32 4.72
N TRP A 87 -3.04 -10.96 5.82
CA TRP A 87 -2.49 -11.95 6.75
C TRP A 87 -3.58 -12.82 7.37
N ASN A 88 -4.70 -12.26 7.82
CA ASN A 88 -5.81 -13.04 8.36
C ASN A 88 -6.37 -14.02 7.33
N SER A 89 -6.55 -13.58 6.07
CA SER A 89 -7.01 -14.45 4.99
C SER A 89 -6.02 -15.58 4.69
N GLU A 90 -4.72 -15.30 4.63
CA GLU A 90 -3.70 -16.33 4.37
C GLU A 90 -3.50 -17.30 5.56
N LEU A 91 -3.68 -16.83 6.80
CA LEU A 91 -3.66 -17.68 8.00
C LEU A 91 -4.91 -18.57 8.08
N ALA A 92 -6.08 -18.04 7.74
CA ALA A 92 -7.31 -18.82 7.64
C ALA A 92 -7.19 -19.90 6.55
N ASP A 93 -6.66 -19.54 5.37
CA ASP A 93 -6.34 -20.48 4.28
C ASP A 93 -5.33 -21.57 4.69
N ALA A 94 -4.51 -21.31 5.71
CA ALA A 94 -3.57 -22.28 6.28
C ALA A 94 -4.20 -23.15 7.39
N ASN A 95 -5.53 -23.11 7.58
CA ASN A 95 -6.28 -23.83 8.63
C ASN A 95 -5.81 -23.46 10.05
N ILE A 96 -5.63 -22.17 10.31
CA ILE A 96 -5.46 -21.62 11.66
C ILE A 96 -6.83 -21.10 12.09
N ASN A 97 -7.51 -21.87 12.94
CA ASN A 97 -8.83 -21.53 13.47
C ASN A 97 -8.73 -20.22 14.28
N SER A 98 -9.61 -19.26 14.00
CA SER A 98 -9.65 -17.91 14.60
C SER A 98 -8.35 -17.10 14.43
N PRO A 99 -8.08 -16.52 13.24
CA PRO A 99 -6.89 -15.71 13.01
C PRO A 99 -6.87 -14.49 13.96
N PRO A 100 -5.72 -14.19 14.61
CA PRO A 100 -5.66 -13.20 15.67
C PRO A 100 -5.91 -11.77 15.16
N LYS A 101 -6.57 -10.95 15.97
CA LYS A 101 -6.77 -9.52 15.68
C LYS A 101 -5.41 -8.79 15.66
N LEU A 102 -5.21 -7.93 14.65
CA LEU A 102 -3.99 -7.13 14.53
C LEU A 102 -3.90 -6.11 15.69
N ILE A 103 -2.86 -6.22 16.51
CA ILE A 103 -2.58 -5.25 17.58
C ILE A 103 -1.98 -3.99 16.95
N ARG A 104 -2.75 -2.90 16.90
CA ARG A 104 -2.34 -1.62 16.30
C ARG A 104 -1.92 -0.57 17.33
N SER A 105 -2.46 -0.63 18.54
CA SER A 105 -2.25 0.40 19.58
C SER A 105 -2.11 -0.18 20.97
N LEU A 106 -1.50 0.59 21.88
CA LEU A 106 -1.38 0.22 23.29
C LEU A 106 -2.75 0.01 23.95
N TYR A 107 -3.77 0.78 23.55
CA TYR A 107 -5.13 0.61 24.07
C TYR A 107 -5.71 -0.75 23.68
N GLN A 108 -5.59 -1.17 22.41
CA GLN A 108 -6.04 -2.50 21.97
C GLN A 108 -5.31 -3.62 22.70
N TYR A 109 -3.99 -3.44 22.93
CA TYR A 109 -3.21 -4.38 23.74
C TYR A 109 -3.76 -4.48 25.16
N LEU A 110 -3.99 -3.36 25.85
CA LEU A 110 -4.52 -3.38 27.22
C LEU A 110 -5.95 -3.96 27.29
N ALA A 111 -6.81 -3.60 26.35
CA ALA A 111 -8.18 -4.10 26.26
C ALA A 111 -8.25 -5.62 26.11
N SER A 112 -7.26 -6.25 25.47
CA SER A 112 -7.20 -7.71 25.32
C SER A 112 -7.07 -8.48 26.63
N PHE A 113 -6.72 -7.80 27.74
CA PHE A 113 -6.65 -8.41 29.07
C PHE A 113 -7.97 -8.28 29.86
N SER A 114 -8.87 -7.37 29.49
CA SER A 114 -10.01 -6.97 30.32
C SER A 114 -11.30 -7.76 30.06
N SER A 115 -11.51 -8.27 28.84
CA SER A 115 -12.72 -8.99 28.45
C SER A 115 -12.51 -10.51 28.53
N ASP A 116 -13.46 -11.23 29.10
CA ASP A 116 -13.43 -12.70 29.17
C ASP A 116 -13.56 -13.37 27.78
N GLU A 117 -14.09 -12.64 26.79
CA GLU A 117 -14.21 -13.06 25.39
C GLU A 117 -12.89 -12.93 24.58
N ASN A 118 -11.90 -12.16 25.04
CA ASN A 118 -10.64 -12.01 24.30
C ASN A 118 -9.57 -12.98 24.83
N VAL A 119 -8.93 -13.73 23.91
CA VAL A 119 -7.75 -14.54 24.24
C VAL A 119 -6.58 -13.63 24.57
N ILE A 120 -5.99 -13.83 25.75
CA ILE A 120 -4.87 -13.03 26.27
C ILE A 120 -3.64 -13.18 25.36
N PRO A 121 -2.88 -12.11 25.03
CA PRO A 121 -1.80 -12.18 24.03
C PRO A 121 -0.74 -13.25 24.30
N TYR A 122 -0.34 -13.46 25.56
CA TYR A 122 0.66 -14.48 25.91
C TYR A 122 0.15 -15.93 25.79
N GLU A 123 -1.16 -16.16 25.66
CA GLU A 123 -1.77 -17.48 25.47
C GLU A 123 -2.00 -17.79 23.99
N GLN A 124 -2.01 -16.76 23.14
CA GLN A 124 -2.16 -16.93 21.70
C GLN A 124 -0.93 -17.63 21.10
N SER A 125 -1.18 -18.59 20.22
CA SER A 125 -0.14 -19.28 19.46
C SER A 125 0.45 -18.39 18.35
N ILE A 126 -0.34 -17.47 17.81
CA ILE A 126 0.08 -16.48 16.82
C ILE A 126 -0.35 -15.10 17.29
N THR A 127 0.56 -14.12 17.23
CA THR A 127 0.25 -12.72 17.53
C THR A 127 0.61 -11.85 16.33
N LEU A 128 -0.38 -11.17 15.75
CA LEU A 128 -0.18 -10.17 14.71
C LEU A 128 0.05 -8.80 15.34
N ILE A 129 1.17 -8.15 15.00
CA ILE A 129 1.52 -6.85 15.57
C ILE A 129 1.86 -5.86 14.45
N SER A 130 1.26 -4.68 14.51
CA SER A 130 1.53 -3.62 13.55
C SER A 130 2.96 -3.10 13.69
N GLN A 131 3.64 -2.86 12.57
CA GLN A 131 4.93 -2.15 12.55
C GLN A 131 4.89 -0.75 13.18
N LEU A 132 3.69 -0.14 13.24
CA LEU A 132 3.49 1.16 13.86
C LEU A 132 3.07 1.08 15.33
N PHE A 133 2.98 -0.13 15.90
CA PHE A 133 2.49 -0.36 17.26
C PHE A 133 3.21 0.52 18.28
N MET A 134 4.54 0.65 18.19
CA MET A 134 5.38 1.40 19.14
C MET A 134 5.44 2.91 18.92
N ASN A 135 4.66 3.47 17.98
CA ASN A 135 4.63 4.92 17.73
C ASN A 135 3.82 5.70 18.79
N TRP A 136 4.02 5.38 20.07
CA TRP A 136 3.33 6.04 21.18
C TRP A 136 3.89 7.45 21.38
N ARG A 137 3.08 8.46 21.06
CA ARG A 137 3.37 9.87 21.34
C ARG A 137 3.03 10.17 22.80
N LEU A 138 4.04 10.14 23.65
CA LEU A 138 3.93 10.46 25.08
C LEU A 138 4.50 11.85 25.37
N SER A 139 3.86 12.55 26.30
CA SER A 139 4.17 13.91 26.74
C SER A 139 3.83 14.05 28.22
N GLU A 140 4.22 15.16 28.83
CA GLU A 140 3.91 15.46 30.25
C GLU A 140 2.41 15.51 30.54
N LYS A 141 1.60 15.81 29.51
CA LYS A 141 0.13 15.85 29.59
C LYS A 141 -0.53 14.52 29.20
N SER A 142 0.24 13.45 29.01
CA SER A 142 -0.33 12.15 28.61
C SER A 142 -1.15 11.54 29.74
N GLU A 143 -2.31 10.99 29.36
CA GLU A 143 -3.19 10.24 30.25
C GLU A 143 -2.44 9.11 30.96
N VAL A 144 -2.83 8.84 32.22
CA VAL A 144 -2.14 7.90 33.11
C VAL A 144 -2.07 6.50 32.52
N TRP A 145 -3.14 6.03 31.87
CA TRP A 145 -3.20 4.68 31.28
C TRP A 145 -2.11 4.43 30.22
N ARG A 146 -1.58 5.47 29.58
CA ARG A 146 -0.60 5.35 28.49
C ARG A 146 0.81 4.96 28.93
N TRP A 147 1.16 5.19 30.18
CA TRP A 147 2.52 4.94 30.72
C TRP A 147 2.51 4.16 32.04
N SER A 148 1.36 4.04 32.71
CA SER A 148 1.25 3.42 34.04
C SER A 148 1.45 1.90 34.07
N LEU A 149 1.53 1.21 32.92
CA LEU A 149 1.78 -0.23 32.91
C LEU A 149 3.11 -0.59 33.58
N LEU A 150 4.19 0.16 33.32
CA LEU A 150 5.50 -0.07 33.94
C LEU A 150 5.46 0.02 35.47
N PRO A 151 5.01 1.13 36.10
CA PRO A 151 5.00 1.23 37.56
C PRO A 151 4.04 0.23 38.21
N GLN A 152 2.94 -0.15 37.55
CA GLN A 152 2.04 -1.18 38.08
C GLN A 152 2.66 -2.58 38.05
N VAL A 153 3.24 -2.99 36.92
CA VAL A 153 3.96 -4.28 36.83
C VAL A 153 5.11 -4.33 37.83
N TYR A 154 5.89 -3.25 37.93
CA TYR A 154 6.96 -3.13 38.93
C TYR A 154 6.44 -3.29 40.37
N GLY A 155 5.40 -2.54 40.75
CA GLY A 155 4.87 -2.55 42.11
C GLY A 155 4.24 -3.90 42.50
N LYS A 156 3.51 -4.52 41.58
CA LYS A 156 2.88 -5.84 41.78
C LYS A 156 3.91 -6.97 41.84
N TRP A 157 4.91 -6.96 40.95
CA TRP A 157 6.04 -7.90 41.02
C TRP A 157 6.81 -7.76 42.34
N ARG A 158 7.10 -6.52 42.77
CA ARG A 158 7.75 -6.27 44.06
C ARG A 158 6.95 -6.82 45.23
N LYS A 159 5.63 -6.61 45.24
CA LYS A 159 4.76 -7.16 46.28
C LYS A 159 4.85 -8.69 46.33
N SER A 160 4.93 -9.35 45.18
CA SER A 160 5.10 -10.80 45.09
C SER A 160 6.43 -11.28 45.70
N GLN A 161 7.51 -10.51 45.52
CA GLN A 161 8.84 -10.87 46.01
C GLN A 161 9.12 -10.47 47.47
N SER A 162 8.61 -9.32 47.92
CA SER A 162 8.95 -8.72 49.23
C SER A 162 7.76 -8.47 50.15
N GLU A 163 6.57 -8.99 49.81
CA GLU A 163 5.28 -8.85 50.53
C GLU A 163 4.81 -7.39 50.75
N ARG A 164 5.47 -6.40 50.13
CA ARG A 164 5.23 -4.97 50.33
C ARG A 164 5.27 -4.21 49.02
N PHE A 165 4.31 -3.31 48.83
CA PHE A 165 4.35 -2.33 47.73
C PHE A 165 5.45 -1.28 47.96
N PRO A 166 5.95 -0.63 46.89
CA PRO A 166 6.87 0.48 47.02
C PRO A 166 6.22 1.70 47.69
N ASN A 167 7.01 2.46 48.45
CA ASN A 167 6.54 3.70 49.08
C ASN A 167 5.98 4.68 48.04
N LYS A 168 4.81 5.29 48.28
CA LYS A 168 4.06 6.15 47.34
C LYS A 168 3.31 5.44 46.21
N TYR A 169 3.25 4.12 46.17
CA TYR A 169 2.46 3.37 45.18
C TYR A 169 0.97 3.77 45.15
N HIS A 170 0.38 4.02 46.32
CA HIS A 170 -1.02 4.47 46.48
C HIS A 170 -1.16 5.96 46.87
N LYS A 171 -0.10 6.77 46.79
CA LYS A 171 -0.10 8.18 47.22
C LYS A 171 0.27 9.13 46.08
N ASN A 172 -0.48 9.06 44.99
CA ASN A 172 -0.44 10.06 43.93
C ASN A 172 -1.84 10.68 43.85
N ASP A 173 -1.98 11.99 43.67
CA ASP A 173 -3.27 12.71 43.64
C ASP A 173 -4.20 12.32 42.45
N LYS A 174 -3.85 11.25 41.73
CA LYS A 174 -4.59 10.58 40.66
C LYS A 174 -4.72 9.07 40.92
N CYS A 175 -5.10 8.67 42.14
CA CYS A 175 -5.28 7.25 42.53
C CYS A 175 -6.55 6.60 41.96
N ASP A 176 -6.84 6.83 40.68
CA ASP A 176 -7.67 5.93 39.88
C ASP A 176 -6.73 5.32 38.84
N TRP A 177 -6.04 4.22 39.23
CA TRP A 177 -5.39 3.40 38.22
C TRP A 177 -6.46 2.98 37.22
N ASN A 178 -6.21 3.24 35.94
CA ASN A 178 -7.14 2.85 34.90
C ASN A 178 -7.38 1.33 34.99
N ALA A 179 -8.65 0.92 35.05
CA ALA A 179 -9.06 -0.44 35.33
C ALA A 179 -8.43 -1.45 34.35
N GLU A 180 -8.32 -1.09 33.08
CA GLU A 180 -7.73 -1.95 32.05
C GLU A 180 -6.23 -2.20 32.29
N VAL A 181 -5.48 -1.19 32.76
CA VAL A 181 -4.07 -1.37 33.10
C VAL A 181 -3.90 -2.22 34.37
N ASP A 182 -4.81 -2.07 35.33
CA ASP A 182 -4.78 -2.85 36.57
C ASP A 182 -5.00 -4.34 36.30
N VAL A 183 -6.03 -4.67 35.51
CA VAL A 183 -6.30 -6.06 35.08
C VAL A 183 -5.14 -6.62 34.25
N ALA A 184 -4.60 -5.85 33.30
CA ALA A 184 -3.47 -6.30 32.48
C ALA A 184 -2.23 -6.58 33.34
N SER A 185 -1.88 -5.68 34.27
CA SER A 185 -0.71 -5.85 35.13
C SER A 185 -0.86 -7.04 36.09
N ASP A 186 -2.05 -7.31 36.62
CA ASP A 186 -2.31 -8.52 37.43
C ASP A 186 -2.10 -9.80 36.63
N LYS A 187 -2.73 -9.88 35.44
CA LYS A 187 -2.61 -11.06 34.57
C LYS A 187 -1.17 -11.30 34.13
N ILE A 188 -0.40 -10.25 33.85
CA ILE A 188 1.04 -10.35 33.49
C ILE A 188 1.87 -10.86 34.68
N VAL A 189 1.69 -10.30 35.87
CA VAL A 189 2.47 -10.69 37.06
C VAL A 189 2.16 -12.13 37.46
N GLN A 190 0.89 -12.52 37.47
CA GLN A 190 0.47 -13.91 37.73
C GLN A 190 1.07 -14.88 36.70
N PHE A 191 1.13 -14.49 35.43
CA PHE A 191 1.77 -15.29 34.38
C PHE A 191 3.28 -15.48 34.65
N LEU A 192 3.99 -14.40 35.00
CA LEU A 192 5.42 -14.45 35.33
C LEU A 192 5.70 -15.30 36.57
N GLU A 193 4.84 -15.25 37.60
CA GLU A 193 4.95 -16.11 38.79
C GLU A 193 4.77 -17.59 38.47
N ARG A 194 3.87 -17.93 37.54
CA ARG A 194 3.70 -19.32 37.08
C ARG A 194 4.95 -19.81 36.34
N ILE A 195 5.59 -18.94 35.56
CA ILE A 195 6.84 -19.26 34.85
C ILE A 195 8.01 -19.38 35.81
N SER A 196 8.16 -18.49 36.79
CA SER A 196 9.28 -18.52 37.74
C SER A 196 9.30 -19.79 38.60
N LYS A 197 8.13 -20.38 38.86
CA LYS A 197 7.97 -21.67 39.55
C LYS A 197 8.29 -22.88 38.67
N SER A 198 8.47 -22.70 37.37
CA SER A 198 8.80 -23.78 36.43
C SER A 198 10.31 -23.97 36.31
N ASN A 199 10.77 -25.18 35.99
CA ASN A 199 12.20 -25.46 35.72
C ASN A 199 12.71 -24.85 34.39
N TYR A 200 11.89 -24.08 33.68
CA TYR A 200 12.21 -23.50 32.39
C TYR A 200 12.93 -22.15 32.55
N LYS A 201 14.15 -22.05 31.99
CA LYS A 201 14.95 -20.81 32.00
C LYS A 201 14.44 -19.80 30.97
N SER A 202 13.37 -19.10 31.34
CA SER A 202 12.73 -18.07 30.52
C SER A 202 13.54 -16.76 30.49
N LYS A 203 13.63 -16.12 29.31
CA LYS A 203 14.16 -14.75 29.16
C LYS A 203 13.19 -13.71 29.74
N LEU A 204 11.90 -14.01 29.88
CA LEU A 204 10.92 -13.12 30.53
C LEU A 204 11.30 -12.83 31.98
N ILE A 205 11.72 -13.85 32.73
CA ILE A 205 12.12 -13.71 34.14
C ILE A 205 13.33 -12.77 34.26
N LYS A 206 14.36 -12.99 33.43
CA LYS A 206 15.52 -12.09 33.37
C LYS A 206 15.13 -10.65 33.02
N ARG A 207 14.13 -10.47 32.14
CA ARG A 207 13.65 -9.14 31.74
C ARG A 207 12.90 -8.44 32.86
N ILE A 208 12.02 -9.13 33.60
CA ILE A 208 11.34 -8.51 34.75
C ILE A 208 12.29 -8.23 35.92
N GLU A 209 13.27 -9.10 36.18
CA GLU A 209 14.34 -8.85 37.16
C GLU A 209 15.15 -7.61 36.78
N TYR A 210 15.54 -7.47 35.50
CA TYR A 210 16.22 -6.28 35.02
C TYR A 210 15.38 -5.01 35.18
N ILE A 211 14.07 -5.07 34.85
CA ILE A 211 13.15 -3.95 35.08
C ILE A 211 13.07 -3.62 36.58
N TYR A 212 12.99 -4.62 37.45
CA TYR A 212 12.91 -4.46 38.89
C TYR A 212 14.17 -3.80 39.48
N ASP A 213 15.36 -4.18 39.02
CA ASP A 213 16.62 -3.65 39.55
C ASP A 213 16.94 -2.23 39.05
N ASN A 214 16.48 -1.87 37.85
CA ASN A 214 16.90 -0.64 37.16
C ASN A 214 15.81 0.43 37.03
N THR A 215 14.56 0.18 37.44
CA THR A 215 13.50 1.19 37.38
C THR A 215 13.64 2.21 38.53
N PRO A 216 13.98 3.49 38.26
CA PRO A 216 14.07 4.51 39.30
C PRO A 216 12.69 4.81 39.90
N TRP A 217 12.59 4.61 41.22
CA TRP A 217 11.38 4.89 42.00
C TRP A 217 11.62 6.05 42.98
N PRO A 218 10.75 7.09 43.07
CA PRO A 218 9.40 7.20 42.51
C PRO A 218 9.31 7.85 41.12
N ASN A 219 10.43 8.10 40.40
CA ASN A 219 10.43 8.77 39.09
C ASN A 219 9.53 8.07 38.05
N ALA A 220 9.37 6.74 38.15
CA ALA A 220 8.44 5.97 37.33
C ALA A 220 6.96 6.43 37.40
N LEU A 221 6.59 7.24 38.39
CA LEU A 221 5.26 7.84 38.52
C LEU A 221 5.09 9.15 37.74
N ASN A 222 6.10 9.61 37.00
CA ASN A 222 6.07 10.86 36.23
C ASN A 222 5.98 10.59 34.72
N ALA A 223 4.94 11.13 34.07
CA ALA A 223 4.73 11.01 32.62
C ALA A 223 5.88 11.60 31.78
N LYS A 224 6.63 12.58 32.30
CA LYS A 224 7.74 13.24 31.59
C LYS A 224 8.83 12.25 31.16
N GLU A 225 9.11 11.26 31.99
CA GLU A 225 10.20 10.30 31.84
C GLU A 225 9.96 9.25 30.73
N TYR A 226 8.79 9.27 30.08
CA TYR A 226 8.38 8.30 29.05
C TYR A 226 8.37 8.85 27.62
N LYS A 227 8.89 10.06 27.38
CA LYS A 227 9.07 10.60 26.02
C LYS A 227 10.05 9.72 25.22
N ASN A 228 10.07 9.87 23.90
CA ASN A 228 10.76 8.94 22.99
C ASN A 228 12.26 8.70 23.28
N ASP A 229 12.94 9.69 23.85
CA ASP A 229 14.38 9.68 24.10
C ASP A 229 14.72 9.67 25.61
N GLU A 230 13.73 9.43 26.46
CA GLU A 230 13.89 9.43 27.91
C GLU A 230 14.17 8.03 28.47
N TYR A 231 14.78 7.98 29.65
CA TYR A 231 15.31 6.75 30.25
C TYR A 231 14.25 5.66 30.48
N LEU A 232 13.02 6.01 30.86
CA LEU A 232 11.98 5.01 31.19
C LEU A 232 11.23 4.47 29.97
N ARG A 233 11.44 5.06 28.78
CA ARG A 233 10.74 4.61 27.56
C ARG A 233 11.05 3.15 27.19
N PRO A 234 12.32 2.70 27.11
CA PRO A 234 12.62 1.29 26.84
C PRO A 234 12.09 0.31 27.90
N PHE A 235 11.98 0.74 29.17
CA PHE A 235 11.42 -0.08 30.24
C PHE A 235 9.90 -0.26 30.07
N LEU A 236 9.18 0.78 29.67
CA LEU A 236 7.76 0.66 29.33
C LEU A 236 7.55 -0.29 28.15
N GLU A 237 8.36 -0.16 27.10
CA GLU A 237 8.35 -1.07 25.94
C GLU A 237 8.61 -2.51 26.36
N SER A 238 9.59 -2.72 27.25
CA SER A 238 9.92 -4.03 27.81
C SER A 238 8.79 -4.61 28.67
N ALA A 239 8.09 -3.77 29.46
CA ALA A 239 6.96 -4.18 30.28
C ALA A 239 5.76 -4.60 29.44
N VAL A 240 5.47 -3.90 28.33
CA VAL A 240 4.47 -4.35 27.34
C VAL A 240 4.90 -5.69 26.73
N GLY A 241 6.20 -5.87 26.45
CA GLY A 241 6.75 -7.13 25.96
C GLY A 241 6.49 -8.34 26.86
N LEU A 242 6.46 -8.15 28.18
CA LEU A 242 6.20 -9.23 29.15
C LEU A 242 4.81 -9.85 28.96
N GLY A 243 3.80 -9.06 28.60
CA GLY A 243 2.44 -9.58 28.37
C GLY A 243 2.20 -10.13 26.97
N LEU A 244 3.13 -9.97 26.03
CA LEU A 244 3.14 -10.73 24.77
C LEU A 244 3.73 -12.14 24.95
N GLY A 245 4.61 -12.31 25.94
CA GLY A 245 5.30 -13.57 26.23
C GLY A 245 6.45 -13.90 25.26
N GLU A 246 6.93 -15.14 25.31
CA GLU A 246 8.03 -15.64 24.47
C GLU A 246 7.56 -16.18 23.12
N PHE A 247 8.34 -15.92 22.08
CA PHE A 247 8.10 -16.41 20.73
C PHE A 247 9.26 -17.30 20.25
N ASP A 248 8.92 -18.38 19.55
CA ASP A 248 9.87 -19.28 18.89
C ASP A 248 10.18 -18.81 17.48
N LEU A 249 9.21 -18.19 16.82
CA LEU A 249 9.39 -17.62 15.48
C LEU A 249 8.95 -16.16 15.46
N ILE A 250 9.80 -15.29 14.93
CA ILE A 250 9.42 -13.91 14.60
C ILE A 250 9.47 -13.74 13.09
N ILE A 251 8.34 -13.42 12.49
CA ILE A 251 8.22 -13.10 11.08
C ILE A 251 8.13 -11.59 10.92
N ILE A 252 9.00 -11.03 10.08
CA ILE A 252 9.05 -9.60 9.77
C ILE A 252 8.60 -9.44 8.33
N ASP A 253 7.36 -8.97 8.13
CA ASP A 253 6.89 -8.62 6.79
C ASP A 253 7.44 -7.24 6.38
N GLU A 254 7.66 -7.04 5.08
CA GLU A 254 8.34 -5.86 4.52
C GLU A 254 9.62 -5.47 5.28
N ALA A 255 10.47 -6.48 5.53
CA ALA A 255 11.70 -6.37 6.32
C ALA A 255 12.78 -5.46 5.70
N HIS A 256 12.52 -4.75 4.61
CA HIS A 256 13.39 -3.70 4.07
C HIS A 256 13.01 -2.29 4.59
N LYS A 257 11.84 -2.13 5.23
CA LYS A 257 11.33 -0.83 5.71
C LYS A 257 12.04 -0.40 7.01
N SER A 258 12.10 0.91 7.22
CA SER A 258 12.58 1.56 8.47
C SER A 258 14.08 1.33 8.75
N ARG A 259 14.96 2.03 8.01
CA ARG A 259 16.41 1.79 7.90
C ARG A 259 17.33 2.49 8.92
N LYS A 260 16.78 3.21 9.90
CA LYS A 260 17.59 3.88 10.93
C LYS A 260 17.69 3.01 12.18
N ALA A 261 18.82 3.08 12.90
CA ALA A 261 18.99 2.39 14.19
C ALA A 261 17.86 2.75 15.18
N GLU A 262 17.39 3.99 15.15
CA GLU A 262 16.24 4.51 15.92
C GLU A 262 14.87 4.11 15.38
N SER A 263 14.80 3.28 14.33
CA SER A 263 13.53 2.87 13.74
C SER A 263 12.65 2.11 14.72
N GLY A 264 11.34 2.36 14.65
CA GLY A 264 10.36 1.66 15.48
C GLY A 264 10.44 0.14 15.36
N LEU A 265 10.81 -0.39 14.20
CA LEU A 265 10.99 -1.83 13.98
C LEU A 265 12.18 -2.40 14.78
N ASN A 266 13.33 -1.71 14.80
CA ASN A 266 14.47 -2.17 15.59
C ASN A 266 14.12 -2.14 17.09
N LYS A 267 13.51 -1.05 17.57
CA LYS A 267 13.02 -0.96 18.97
C LYS A 267 12.07 -2.10 19.31
N MET A 268 11.25 -2.53 18.34
CA MET A 268 10.32 -3.64 18.52
C MET A 268 11.01 -5.00 18.66
N LEU A 269 12.03 -5.25 17.84
CA LEU A 269 12.81 -6.48 17.91
C LEU A 269 13.69 -6.54 19.16
N THR A 270 14.20 -5.41 19.65
CA THR A 270 15.11 -5.37 20.82
C THR A 270 14.39 -5.23 22.15
N ASN A 271 13.43 -4.32 22.24
CA ASN A 271 12.82 -3.92 23.52
C ASN A 271 11.48 -4.61 23.76
N LEU A 272 10.62 -4.69 22.73
CA LEU A 272 9.28 -5.23 22.88
C LEU A 272 9.28 -6.76 22.85
N LEU A 273 9.72 -7.39 21.77
CA LEU A 273 9.60 -8.84 21.60
C LEU A 273 10.58 -9.60 22.50
N VAL A 274 10.16 -10.78 22.95
CA VAL A 274 10.97 -11.68 23.78
C VAL A 274 11.12 -12.99 23.02
N GLU A 275 12.36 -13.38 22.76
CA GLU A 275 12.68 -14.60 22.02
C GLU A 275 12.96 -15.76 22.94
N SER A 276 12.45 -16.95 22.62
CA SER A 276 12.89 -18.19 23.27
C SER A 276 14.39 -18.44 23.03
N ALA A 277 14.99 -19.38 23.77
CA ALA A 277 16.42 -19.68 23.63
C ALA A 277 16.80 -20.19 22.24
N SER A 278 15.86 -20.86 21.56
CA SER A 278 16.04 -21.43 20.23
C SER A 278 15.34 -20.64 19.13
N ALA A 279 14.90 -19.40 19.40
CA ALA A 279 14.08 -18.65 18.46
C ALA A 279 14.77 -18.46 17.10
N ARG A 280 13.94 -18.35 16.05
CA ARG A 280 14.36 -18.01 14.69
C ARG A 280 13.59 -16.81 14.18
N ARG A 281 14.16 -16.15 13.18
CA ARG A 281 13.55 -15.01 12.52
C ARG A 281 13.43 -15.24 11.02
N ILE A 282 12.30 -14.84 10.46
CA ILE A 282 12.07 -14.83 9.02
C ILE A 282 11.86 -13.39 8.56
N ALA A 283 12.66 -12.94 7.60
CA ALA A 283 12.48 -11.65 6.94
C ALA A 283 11.80 -11.86 5.59
N ILE A 284 10.63 -11.24 5.39
CA ILE A 284 9.91 -11.26 4.12
C ILE A 284 10.11 -9.91 3.43
N THR A 285 10.56 -9.93 2.18
CA THR A 285 10.71 -8.71 1.39
C THR A 285 10.75 -9.05 -0.09
N ALA A 286 10.25 -8.20 -0.98
CA ALA A 286 10.48 -8.38 -2.42
C ALA A 286 11.78 -7.69 -2.89
N THR A 287 12.22 -6.69 -2.11
CA THR A 287 13.27 -5.73 -2.45
C THR A 287 14.22 -5.60 -1.27
N PRO A 288 15.01 -6.66 -0.94
CA PRO A 288 15.98 -6.60 0.15
C PRO A 288 17.03 -5.51 -0.07
N VAL A 289 17.34 -5.21 -1.33
CA VAL A 289 18.10 -4.03 -1.74
C VAL A 289 17.24 -3.17 -2.64
N GLU A 290 17.10 -1.90 -2.29
CA GLU A 290 16.38 -0.89 -3.04
C GLU A 290 17.30 0.14 -3.68
N LEU A 291 18.33 0.55 -2.95
CA LEU A 291 19.21 1.64 -3.36
C LEU A 291 20.68 1.34 -3.09
N TYR A 292 20.98 0.65 -1.98
CA TYR A 292 22.34 0.55 -1.49
C TYR A 292 22.67 -0.86 -0.97
N PRO A 293 23.84 -1.41 -1.32
CA PRO A 293 24.28 -2.73 -0.88
C PRO A 293 24.32 -2.93 0.64
N GLN A 294 24.55 -1.85 1.40
CA GLN A 294 24.55 -1.87 2.86
C GLN A 294 23.22 -2.36 3.45
N GLN A 295 22.12 -2.27 2.69
CA GLN A 295 20.80 -2.73 3.11
C GLN A 295 20.75 -4.25 3.36
N TRP A 296 21.63 -5.04 2.72
CA TRP A 296 21.80 -6.45 3.05
C TRP A 296 22.18 -6.66 4.52
N LEU A 297 23.10 -5.84 5.04
CA LEU A 297 23.61 -5.98 6.41
C LEU A 297 22.51 -5.76 7.45
N GLU A 298 21.61 -4.82 7.17
CA GLU A 298 20.43 -4.56 8.00
C GLU A 298 19.45 -5.73 7.99
N ILE A 299 19.30 -6.42 6.86
CA ILE A 299 18.41 -7.58 6.77
C ILE A 299 19.04 -8.81 7.44
N PHE A 300 20.35 -9.03 7.28
CA PHE A 300 21.06 -10.11 7.98
C PHE A 300 21.04 -9.92 9.50
N SER A 301 21.20 -8.69 9.99
CA SER A 301 21.06 -8.43 11.43
C SER A 301 19.62 -8.64 11.91
N ARG A 302 18.61 -8.32 11.08
CA ARG A 302 17.20 -8.59 11.40
C ARG A 302 16.90 -10.07 11.56
N ILE A 303 17.54 -10.96 10.82
CA ILE A 303 17.38 -12.41 10.99
C ILE A 303 18.35 -13.04 12.01
N ASN A 304 19.07 -12.21 12.78
CA ASN A 304 20.00 -12.62 13.83
C ASN A 304 21.23 -13.38 13.33
N VAL A 305 21.81 -12.98 12.17
CA VAL A 305 23.13 -13.48 11.73
C VAL A 305 24.24 -12.88 12.60
N ASP A 306 25.21 -13.71 12.98
CA ASP A 306 26.38 -13.31 13.76
C ASP A 306 27.16 -12.17 13.09
N VAL A 307 27.68 -11.24 13.90
CA VAL A 307 28.37 -10.03 13.43
C VAL A 307 29.61 -10.38 12.61
N GLU A 308 30.35 -11.42 12.98
CA GLU A 308 31.55 -11.87 12.25
C GLU A 308 31.18 -12.40 10.85
N VAL A 309 30.16 -13.25 10.76
CA VAL A 309 29.65 -13.78 9.50
C VAL A 309 29.11 -12.65 8.62
N ASN A 310 28.39 -11.69 9.21
CA ASN A 310 27.87 -10.52 8.50
C ASN A 310 28.99 -9.64 7.91
N ASN A 311 30.11 -9.48 8.62
CA ASN A 311 31.28 -8.75 8.13
C ASN A 311 31.98 -9.48 6.96
N GLN A 312 32.05 -10.81 6.99
CA GLN A 312 32.57 -11.60 5.87
C GLN A 312 31.67 -11.47 4.64
N ILE A 313 30.36 -11.60 4.82
CA ILE A 313 29.35 -11.42 3.76
C ILE A 313 29.47 -10.02 3.13
N LYS A 314 29.71 -8.98 3.93
CA LYS A 314 29.91 -7.60 3.45
C LYS A 314 31.03 -7.48 2.41
N SER A 315 32.18 -8.12 2.64
CA SER A 315 33.30 -8.08 1.69
C SER A 315 32.91 -8.72 0.36
N ILE A 316 32.28 -9.90 0.43
CA ILE A 316 31.83 -10.67 -0.73
C ILE A 316 30.79 -9.90 -1.56
N ILE A 317 29.83 -9.24 -0.89
CA ILE A 317 28.83 -8.38 -1.56
C ILE A 317 29.52 -7.25 -2.36
N ASN A 318 30.50 -6.57 -1.76
CA ASN A 318 31.20 -5.46 -2.43
C ASN A 318 32.03 -5.94 -3.63
N GLU A 319 32.74 -7.07 -3.48
CA GLU A 319 33.48 -7.71 -4.58
C GLU A 319 32.56 -8.06 -5.75
N TYR A 320 31.40 -8.67 -5.48
CA TYR A 320 30.41 -9.01 -6.50
C TYR A 320 29.90 -7.76 -7.23
N ILE A 321 29.51 -6.72 -6.51
CA ILE A 321 28.98 -5.49 -7.12
C ILE A 321 30.02 -4.80 -8.00
N GLN A 322 31.28 -4.78 -7.57
CA GLN A 322 32.34 -4.21 -8.39
C GLN A 322 32.50 -5.02 -9.68
N SER A 323 32.52 -6.36 -9.58
CA SER A 323 32.63 -7.22 -10.76
C SER A 323 31.44 -7.09 -11.73
N VAL A 324 30.23 -6.82 -11.22
CA VAL A 324 29.05 -6.53 -12.05
C VAL A 324 29.23 -5.23 -12.85
N LYS A 325 29.73 -4.18 -12.21
CA LYS A 325 30.02 -2.91 -12.91
C LYS A 325 31.11 -3.08 -13.97
N ASP A 326 32.15 -3.85 -13.65
CA ASP A 326 33.26 -4.10 -14.56
C ASP A 326 32.79 -4.89 -15.79
N ILE A 327 31.97 -5.93 -15.63
CA ILE A 327 31.45 -6.71 -16.77
C ILE A 327 30.40 -5.93 -17.59
N GLN A 328 29.60 -5.06 -16.97
CA GLN A 328 28.68 -4.17 -17.69
C GLN A 328 29.42 -3.12 -18.53
N THR A 329 30.60 -2.70 -18.09
CA THR A 329 31.44 -1.72 -18.81
C THR A 329 32.29 -2.40 -19.88
N PHE A 330 32.84 -3.58 -19.58
CA PHE A 330 33.77 -4.33 -20.42
C PHE A 330 33.23 -5.71 -20.79
N THR A 331 32.08 -5.76 -21.47
CA THR A 331 31.35 -7.01 -21.78
C THR A 331 32.18 -8.07 -22.49
N ASN A 332 33.07 -7.66 -23.41
CA ASN A 332 33.89 -8.58 -24.21
C ASN A 332 35.24 -8.96 -23.54
N ASN A 333 35.51 -8.51 -22.31
CA ASN A 333 36.79 -8.75 -21.66
C ASN A 333 36.79 -10.12 -20.93
N PRO A 334 37.66 -11.07 -21.31
CA PRO A 334 37.69 -12.41 -20.71
C PRO A 334 38.13 -12.41 -19.24
N ILE A 335 38.95 -11.45 -18.81
CA ILE A 335 39.39 -11.31 -17.42
C ILE A 335 38.22 -10.86 -16.55
N ALA A 336 37.49 -9.82 -16.99
CA ALA A 336 36.31 -9.31 -16.29
C ALA A 336 35.25 -10.40 -16.13
N LYS A 337 35.02 -11.20 -17.19
CA LYS A 337 34.09 -12.33 -17.15
C LYS A 337 34.51 -13.40 -16.13
N LYS A 338 35.79 -13.77 -16.08
CA LYS A 338 36.29 -14.74 -15.08
C LYS A 338 36.14 -14.22 -13.65
N VAL A 339 36.52 -12.98 -13.40
CA VAL A 339 36.38 -12.34 -12.08
C VAL A 339 34.91 -12.31 -11.64
N PHE A 340 34.00 -11.98 -12.56
CA PHE A 340 32.56 -12.02 -12.32
C PHE A 340 32.06 -13.44 -11.99
N MET A 341 32.49 -14.47 -12.73
CA MET A 341 32.06 -15.86 -12.47
C MET A 341 32.53 -16.34 -11.09
N ASP A 342 33.75 -15.99 -10.69
CA ASP A 342 34.30 -16.38 -9.39
C ASP A 342 33.62 -15.61 -8.24
N SER A 343 33.37 -14.31 -8.40
CA SER A 343 32.67 -13.49 -7.40
C SER A 343 31.20 -13.90 -7.27
N ALA A 344 30.52 -14.21 -8.37
CA ALA A 344 29.13 -14.66 -8.39
C ALA A 344 28.93 -15.97 -7.62
N LYS A 345 29.82 -16.96 -7.82
CA LYS A 345 29.79 -18.22 -7.06
C LYS A 345 30.04 -18.02 -5.57
N LYS A 346 31.02 -17.18 -5.20
CA LYS A 346 31.28 -16.84 -3.78
C LYS A 346 30.06 -16.17 -3.15
N PHE A 347 29.42 -15.26 -3.89
CA PHE A 347 28.21 -14.56 -3.46
C PHE A 347 27.05 -15.54 -3.25
N GLU A 348 26.81 -16.45 -4.21
CA GLU A 348 25.77 -17.46 -4.10
C GLU A 348 25.96 -18.37 -2.89
N VAL A 349 27.17 -18.92 -2.70
CA VAL A 349 27.48 -19.82 -1.58
C VAL A 349 27.33 -19.12 -0.23
N ALA A 350 27.79 -17.86 -0.12
CA ALA A 350 27.73 -17.10 1.13
C ALA A 350 26.29 -16.77 1.54
N LEU A 351 25.40 -16.48 0.59
CA LEU A 351 24.03 -16.05 0.87
C LEU A 351 23.03 -17.21 0.91
N SER A 352 23.31 -18.33 0.24
CA SER A 352 22.41 -19.50 0.15
C SER A 352 21.89 -20.05 1.48
N PRO A 353 22.64 -20.07 2.60
CA PRO A 353 22.12 -20.53 3.88
C PRO A 353 20.97 -19.68 4.44
N PHE A 354 20.90 -18.41 4.04
CA PHE A 354 19.99 -17.41 4.58
C PHE A 354 18.93 -16.96 3.56
N LEU A 355 19.28 -16.86 2.28
CA LEU A 355 18.49 -16.21 1.25
C LEU A 355 17.78 -17.20 0.34
N LEU A 356 16.45 -17.11 0.28
CA LEU A 356 15.63 -17.78 -0.73
C LEU A 356 15.03 -16.73 -1.66
N ARG A 357 15.14 -16.95 -2.97
CA ARG A 357 14.51 -16.05 -3.94
C ARG A 357 14.10 -16.77 -5.22
N ARG A 358 12.81 -16.83 -5.44
CA ARG A 358 12.20 -17.18 -6.72
C ARG A 358 12.08 -15.94 -7.61
N ASP A 359 12.23 -16.18 -8.89
CA ASP A 359 12.22 -15.18 -9.97
C ASP A 359 11.00 -15.40 -10.86
N LYS A 360 10.42 -14.32 -11.41
CA LYS A 360 9.29 -14.40 -12.35
C LYS A 360 9.61 -15.17 -13.63
N ARG A 361 10.88 -15.30 -14.02
CA ARG A 361 11.33 -16.13 -15.16
C ARG A 361 11.07 -17.63 -14.94
N GLN A 362 10.76 -18.04 -13.72
CA GLN A 362 10.37 -19.42 -13.38
C GLN A 362 8.85 -19.62 -13.37
N ASP A 363 8.08 -18.54 -13.55
CA ASP A 363 6.64 -18.63 -13.70
C ASP A 363 6.29 -19.32 -15.03
N GLU A 364 5.32 -20.23 -14.98
CA GLU A 364 4.94 -21.05 -16.13
C GLU A 364 4.48 -20.20 -17.31
N HIS A 365 3.71 -19.13 -17.05
CA HIS A 365 3.22 -18.23 -18.10
C HIS A 365 4.36 -17.43 -18.72
N VAL A 366 5.34 -16.99 -17.91
CA VAL A 366 6.53 -16.28 -18.42
C VAL A 366 7.41 -17.20 -19.26
N GLN A 367 7.57 -18.48 -18.88
CA GLN A 367 8.28 -19.46 -19.68
C GLN A 367 7.59 -19.72 -21.02
N LYS A 368 6.27 -19.94 -21.01
CA LYS A 368 5.45 -20.10 -22.23
C LYS A 368 5.58 -18.90 -23.18
N PHE A 369 5.52 -17.68 -22.64
CA PHE A 369 5.74 -16.46 -23.41
C PHE A 369 7.14 -16.43 -24.04
N ARG A 370 8.16 -16.77 -23.25
CA ARG A 370 9.56 -16.75 -23.69
C ARG A 370 9.85 -17.76 -24.80
N ASP A 371 9.31 -18.97 -24.67
CA ASP A 371 9.46 -20.05 -25.64
C ASP A 371 8.86 -19.66 -27.00
N LYS A 372 7.74 -18.91 -27.00
CA LYS A 372 7.13 -18.35 -28.21
C LYS A 372 7.90 -17.17 -28.81
N MET A 373 8.61 -16.39 -27.99
CA MET A 373 9.36 -15.19 -28.40
C MET A 373 10.85 -15.44 -28.70
N ASN A 374 11.28 -16.70 -28.79
CA ASN A 374 12.69 -17.09 -28.96
C ASN A 374 13.65 -16.43 -27.93
N GLY A 375 13.16 -16.12 -26.74
CA GLY A 375 13.97 -15.62 -25.63
C GLY A 375 14.45 -14.16 -25.68
N LEU A 376 14.15 -13.39 -26.74
CA LEU A 376 14.70 -12.04 -26.93
C LEU A 376 13.92 -10.94 -26.19
N ASN A 377 12.60 -11.09 -26.07
CA ASN A 377 11.69 -10.06 -25.54
C ASN A 377 11.22 -10.33 -24.11
N ASP A 378 11.08 -9.26 -23.32
CA ASP A 378 10.44 -9.29 -22.00
C ASP A 378 8.90 -9.21 -22.14
N TYR A 379 8.17 -9.83 -21.21
CA TYR A 379 6.71 -9.79 -21.13
C TYR A 379 6.19 -8.46 -20.58
N ARG A 380 7.07 -7.71 -19.90
CA ARG A 380 6.88 -6.31 -19.53
C ARG A 380 7.42 -5.41 -20.63
N GLN A 381 6.63 -4.42 -21.03
CA GLN A 381 7.03 -3.42 -22.03
C GLN A 381 7.03 -2.02 -21.41
N GLU A 382 8.21 -1.40 -21.38
CA GLU A 382 8.39 -0.02 -20.91
C GLU A 382 8.24 0.96 -22.08
N LYS A 383 7.35 1.95 -21.94
CA LYS A 383 7.10 3.02 -22.92
C LYS A 383 7.18 4.39 -22.23
N SER A 384 7.59 5.42 -22.95
CA SER A 384 7.57 6.81 -22.47
C SER A 384 6.34 7.54 -23.02
N ILE A 385 5.70 8.35 -22.17
CA ILE A 385 4.77 9.42 -22.58
C ILE A 385 5.64 10.68 -22.65
N GLU A 386 6.20 10.93 -23.83
CA GLU A 386 7.13 12.04 -24.07
C GLU A 386 6.37 13.33 -24.32
N ILE A 387 6.69 14.36 -23.54
CA ILE A 387 6.21 15.72 -23.75
C ILE A 387 7.34 16.46 -24.47
N GLU A 388 7.15 16.71 -25.75
CA GLU A 388 8.11 17.43 -26.58
C GLU A 388 8.00 18.93 -26.33
N LEU A 389 9.12 19.56 -25.97
CA LEU A 389 9.17 21.00 -25.66
C LEU A 389 8.70 21.86 -26.84
N GLU A 390 8.90 21.40 -28.08
CA GLU A 390 8.52 22.12 -29.29
C GLU A 390 7.00 22.38 -29.38
N THR A 391 6.21 21.41 -28.91
CA THR A 391 4.74 21.42 -28.93
C THR A 391 4.12 22.33 -27.85
N LEU A 392 4.91 22.80 -26.90
CA LEU A 392 4.44 23.64 -25.79
C LEU A 392 4.28 25.11 -26.19
N THR A 393 3.40 25.82 -25.49
CA THR A 393 3.28 27.29 -25.62
C THR A 393 4.55 27.99 -25.14
N ASP A 394 4.80 29.21 -25.63
CA ASP A 394 5.96 30.00 -25.22
C ASP A 394 6.01 30.26 -23.71
N GLU A 395 4.84 30.37 -23.07
CA GLU A 395 4.71 30.50 -21.62
C GLU A 395 5.23 29.25 -20.90
N TRP A 396 4.78 28.06 -21.32
CA TRP A 396 5.23 26.79 -20.75
C TRP A 396 6.72 26.55 -21.01
N LYS A 397 7.23 26.86 -22.20
CA LYS A 397 8.66 26.80 -22.52
C LYS A 397 9.47 27.68 -21.54
N ARG A 398 9.05 28.93 -21.32
CA ARG A 398 9.71 29.85 -20.38
C ARG A 398 9.67 29.34 -18.94
N SER A 399 8.56 28.75 -18.50
CA SER A 399 8.43 28.21 -17.15
C SER A 399 9.28 26.98 -16.92
N ILE A 400 9.40 26.08 -17.89
CA ILE A 400 10.31 24.93 -17.81
C ILE A 400 11.77 25.42 -17.77
N CYS A 401 12.14 26.38 -18.63
CA CYS A 401 13.47 26.99 -18.58
C CYS A 401 13.76 27.67 -17.23
N ALA A 402 12.77 28.38 -16.66
CA ALA A 402 12.89 29.00 -15.34
C ALA A 402 13.09 27.94 -14.24
N ALA A 403 12.39 26.80 -14.33
CA ALA A 403 12.57 25.66 -13.43
C ALA A 403 14.02 25.17 -13.38
N GLU A 404 14.60 24.98 -14.57
CA GLU A 404 15.97 24.50 -14.70
C GLU A 404 16.97 25.58 -14.26
N ALA A 405 16.72 26.85 -14.58
CA ALA A 405 17.56 27.97 -14.15
C ALA A 405 17.60 28.12 -12.62
N ILE A 406 16.46 27.96 -11.92
CA ILE A 406 16.39 27.97 -10.46
C ILE A 406 17.30 26.91 -9.84
N SER A 407 17.43 25.75 -10.50
CA SER A 407 18.26 24.66 -9.99
C SER A 407 19.76 25.00 -9.93
N ILE A 408 20.22 25.88 -10.81
CA ILE A 408 21.63 26.31 -10.90
C ILE A 408 21.93 27.44 -9.91
N VAL A 409 20.93 28.26 -9.58
CA VAL A 409 21.10 29.50 -8.78
C VAL A 409 20.99 29.25 -7.25
N SER A 410 20.50 28.09 -6.81
CA SER A 410 20.24 27.78 -5.39
C SER A 410 21.46 27.26 -4.59
N ARG A 411 21.51 27.54 -3.26
CA ARG A 411 22.50 27.01 -2.29
C ARG A 411 21.87 25.96 -1.36
N GLY A 412 22.73 25.14 -0.73
CA GLY A 412 22.41 24.07 0.25
C GLY A 412 21.36 24.38 1.33
N SER A 413 21.31 25.62 1.83
CA SER A 413 20.35 26.05 2.86
C SER A 413 18.94 26.33 2.33
N ASP A 414 18.83 26.77 1.07
CA ASP A 414 17.56 27.07 0.39
C ASP A 414 17.00 25.83 -0.35
N GLU A 415 17.79 24.74 -0.37
CA GLU A 415 17.59 23.57 -1.21
C GLU A 415 16.27 22.86 -0.93
N ASN A 416 15.81 22.74 0.31
CA ASN A 416 14.69 21.84 0.59
C ASN A 416 13.37 22.29 -0.04
N MET A 417 13.14 23.60 -0.12
CA MET A 417 11.94 24.15 -0.72
C MET A 417 12.07 24.29 -2.24
N LEU A 418 13.21 24.74 -2.74
CA LEU A 418 13.46 24.88 -4.18
C LEU A 418 13.65 23.54 -4.88
N LYS A 419 14.27 22.54 -4.23
CA LYS A 419 14.28 21.14 -4.69
C LYS A 419 12.85 20.61 -4.79
N ARG A 420 11.96 20.95 -3.84
CA ARG A 420 10.54 20.61 -3.97
C ARG A 420 9.94 21.30 -5.18
N LEU A 421 10.03 22.63 -5.30
CA LEU A 421 9.52 23.41 -6.42
C LEU A 421 9.96 22.87 -7.79
N ARG A 422 11.26 22.56 -7.95
CA ARG A 422 11.83 21.92 -9.14
C ARG A 422 11.24 20.54 -9.43
N LEU A 423 11.26 19.63 -8.45
CA LEU A 423 10.72 18.27 -8.57
C LEU A 423 9.21 18.24 -8.84
N THR A 424 8.56 19.39 -8.69
CA THR A 424 7.11 19.51 -8.73
C THR A 424 6.59 20.30 -9.92
N LEU A 425 7.43 20.92 -10.75
CA LEU A 425 6.96 21.69 -11.90
C LEU A 425 6.53 20.79 -13.06
N ALA A 426 7.39 19.88 -13.49
CA ALA A 426 7.00 18.85 -14.45
C ALA A 426 5.87 17.94 -13.91
N ASN A 427 5.77 17.85 -12.59
CA ASN A 427 4.84 17.00 -11.86
C ASN A 427 3.60 17.78 -11.31
N GLY A 428 3.37 19.04 -11.71
CA GLY A 428 2.19 19.85 -11.36
C GLY A 428 2.01 20.36 -9.91
N HIS A 429 2.92 20.11 -8.96
CA HIS A 429 2.82 20.58 -7.54
C HIS A 429 3.52 21.90 -7.21
N GLY A 430 4.54 22.31 -7.96
CA GLY A 430 5.41 23.46 -7.58
C GLY A 430 4.66 24.77 -7.56
N LEU A 431 3.57 24.74 -8.31
CA LEU A 431 2.53 25.73 -8.47
C LEU A 431 1.86 26.06 -7.14
N SER A 432 1.44 25.06 -6.35
CA SER A 432 0.80 25.31 -5.06
C SER A 432 1.73 26.02 -4.10
N SER A 433 2.97 25.55 -3.94
CA SER A 433 3.87 26.14 -2.96
C SER A 433 4.36 27.52 -3.36
N CYS A 434 4.57 27.78 -4.67
CA CYS A 434 4.84 29.12 -5.16
C CYS A 434 3.63 30.06 -5.03
N ILE A 435 2.40 29.58 -5.29
CA ILE A 435 1.17 30.38 -5.20
C ILE A 435 0.77 30.64 -3.74
N ASP A 436 0.87 29.64 -2.85
CA ASP A 436 0.66 29.77 -1.41
C ASP A 436 1.71 30.71 -0.79
N GLU A 437 2.95 30.73 -1.31
CA GLU A 437 3.97 31.74 -0.96
C GLU A 437 3.70 33.11 -1.56
N MET A 438 3.24 33.23 -2.82
CA MET A 438 2.94 34.52 -3.44
C MET A 438 1.76 35.21 -2.75
N THR A 439 0.70 34.46 -2.44
CA THR A 439 -0.41 34.97 -1.63
C THR A 439 -0.02 35.26 -0.19
N LYS A 440 0.87 34.48 0.43
CA LYS A 440 1.44 34.85 1.74
C LYS A 440 2.32 36.09 1.66
N ALA A 441 3.15 36.24 0.63
CA ALA A 441 4.00 37.41 0.44
C ALA A 441 3.17 38.67 0.15
N GLU A 442 2.07 38.56 -0.61
CA GLU A 442 1.11 39.65 -0.83
C GLU A 442 0.32 40.02 0.44
N LEU A 443 -0.01 39.03 1.29
CA LEU A 443 -0.62 39.25 2.59
C LEU A 443 0.39 39.87 3.58
N GLU A 444 1.63 39.38 3.57
CA GLU A 444 2.74 39.85 4.40
C GLU A 444 3.19 41.27 3.98
N GLU A 445 3.25 41.59 2.69
CA GLU A 445 3.48 42.96 2.17
C GLU A 445 2.34 43.90 2.56
N LYS A 446 1.07 43.46 2.52
CA LYS A 446 -0.06 44.28 3.01
C LYS A 446 0.01 44.51 4.51
N THR A 447 0.36 43.51 5.32
CA THR A 447 0.56 43.69 6.76
C THR A 447 1.80 44.52 7.07
N LEU A 448 2.88 44.41 6.28
CA LEU A 448 4.09 45.22 6.44
C LEU A 448 3.87 46.66 6.00
N GLU A 449 3.07 46.93 4.97
CA GLU A 449 2.64 48.28 4.61
C GLU A 449 1.72 48.89 5.69
N GLU A 450 0.85 48.08 6.33
CA GLU A 450 0.04 48.50 7.48
C GLU A 450 0.86 48.70 8.77
N GLU A 451 1.95 47.94 8.97
CA GLU A 451 2.86 48.07 10.11
C GLU A 451 3.90 49.19 9.93
N LEU A 452 4.43 49.41 8.72
CA LEU A 452 5.37 50.49 8.40
C LEU A 452 4.72 51.88 8.41
N VAL A 453 3.39 51.97 8.28
CA VAL A 453 2.63 53.21 8.53
C VAL A 453 2.49 53.51 10.03
N ASN A 454 2.65 52.50 10.90
CA ASN A 454 2.47 52.62 12.35
C ASN A 454 3.76 52.76 13.18
N GLU A 455 4.93 52.42 12.64
CA GLU A 455 6.21 52.49 13.37
C GLU A 455 7.23 53.44 12.70
N GLY A 456 6.85 54.71 12.56
CA GLY A 456 7.81 55.79 12.41
C GLY A 456 8.23 56.33 13.77
N GLU A 457 9.33 55.85 14.35
CA GLU A 457 10.28 56.58 15.24
C GLU A 457 11.17 55.60 16.05
N GLY A 458 12.50 55.63 15.87
CA GLY A 458 13.40 54.86 16.77
C GLY A 458 14.86 54.62 16.33
N LEU A 459 15.67 55.67 16.40
CA LEU A 459 17.14 55.78 16.40
C LEU A 459 18.06 54.54 16.70
N LYS A 460 19.02 54.33 15.76
CA LYS A 460 20.51 54.32 15.87
C LYS A 460 21.29 53.43 16.89
N GLN A 461 22.24 52.66 16.32
CA GLN A 461 23.74 52.77 16.41
C GLN A 461 24.57 51.56 16.90
N SER A 462 25.75 51.44 16.26
CA SER A 462 27.02 50.73 16.59
C SER A 462 27.14 49.26 16.15
N THR A 463 28.24 48.74 15.56
CA THR A 463 29.60 49.26 15.26
C THR A 463 30.29 48.35 14.22
N ASN A 464 31.14 48.96 13.38
CA ASN A 464 31.95 48.34 12.31
C ASN A 464 33.14 47.52 12.85
N ILE A 465 33.24 46.23 12.49
CA ILE A 465 34.49 45.49 12.23
C ILE A 465 34.20 44.50 11.06
N ASP A 466 35.09 44.43 10.05
CA ASP A 466 35.10 43.55 8.85
C ASP A 466 34.26 43.91 7.58
N TYR A 467 34.20 45.20 7.21
CA TYR A 467 33.32 45.72 6.14
C TYR A 467 33.70 45.48 4.67
N ILE A 468 34.85 44.86 4.34
CA ILE A 468 35.31 44.78 2.92
C ILE A 468 35.07 43.41 2.27
N GLU A 469 35.21 42.29 3.00
CA GLU A 469 34.84 40.97 2.45
C GLU A 469 33.34 40.69 2.56
N ILE A 470 32.69 41.16 3.63
CA ILE A 470 31.25 40.96 3.91
C ILE A 470 30.37 41.66 2.85
N ASN A 471 30.72 42.88 2.42
CA ASN A 471 29.95 43.62 1.40
C ASN A 471 29.93 42.91 0.04
N SER A 472 31.03 42.25 -0.35
CA SER A 472 31.08 41.53 -1.62
C SER A 472 30.19 40.28 -1.61
N LEU A 473 30.17 39.56 -0.49
CA LEU A 473 29.34 38.38 -0.27
C LEU A 473 27.86 38.76 -0.13
N GLU A 474 27.53 39.84 0.58
CA GLU A 474 26.16 40.35 0.70
C GLU A 474 25.61 40.86 -0.64
N VAL A 475 26.40 41.58 -1.44
CA VAL A 475 25.96 42.05 -2.78
C VAL A 475 25.77 40.87 -3.74
N VAL A 476 26.62 39.86 -3.69
CA VAL A 476 26.46 38.62 -4.47
C VAL A 476 25.19 37.88 -4.04
N GLU A 477 24.93 37.83 -2.74
CA GLU A 477 23.75 37.18 -2.18
C GLU A 477 22.45 37.92 -2.54
N GLN A 478 22.45 39.25 -2.46
CA GLN A 478 21.33 40.08 -2.92
C GLN A 478 21.05 39.91 -4.42
N LYS A 479 22.08 39.87 -5.26
CA LYS A 479 21.92 39.59 -6.71
C LYS A 479 21.39 38.18 -6.96
N ARG A 480 21.77 37.20 -6.14
CA ARG A 480 21.26 35.83 -6.20
C ARG A 480 19.78 35.77 -5.84
N ILE A 481 19.36 36.37 -4.73
CA ILE A 481 17.95 36.44 -4.29
C ILE A 481 17.10 37.15 -5.36
N LYS A 482 17.58 38.27 -5.93
CA LYS A 482 16.90 38.97 -7.03
C LYS A 482 16.71 38.07 -8.27
N ARG A 483 17.73 37.31 -8.66
CA ARG A 483 17.62 36.33 -9.76
C ARG A 483 16.64 35.21 -9.43
N LEU A 484 16.64 34.73 -8.19
CA LEU A 484 15.73 33.69 -7.74
C LEU A 484 14.28 34.17 -7.80
N ASN A 485 14.00 35.38 -7.33
CA ASN A 485 12.67 35.99 -7.39
C ASN A 485 12.23 36.29 -8.83
N TYR A 486 13.15 36.72 -9.71
CA TYR A 486 12.88 36.88 -11.14
C TYR A 486 12.50 35.55 -11.82
N TRP A 487 13.23 34.47 -11.56
CA TRP A 487 12.86 33.17 -12.11
C TRP A 487 11.58 32.62 -11.51
N LYS A 488 11.32 32.83 -10.21
CA LYS A 488 10.04 32.51 -9.57
C LYS A 488 8.87 33.27 -10.25
N SER A 489 9.05 34.54 -10.59
CA SER A 489 8.00 35.32 -11.26
C SER A 489 7.75 34.87 -12.69
N ILE A 490 8.79 34.53 -13.47
CA ILE A 490 8.63 33.91 -14.80
C ILE A 490 7.90 32.57 -14.69
N MET A 491 8.30 31.76 -13.72
CA MET A 491 7.72 30.44 -13.47
C MET A 491 6.22 30.53 -13.16
N ALA A 492 5.76 31.61 -12.53
CA ALA A 492 4.35 31.85 -12.23
C ALA A 492 3.53 32.39 -13.42
N LYS A 493 4.16 32.86 -14.51
CA LYS A 493 3.46 33.52 -15.63
C LYS A 493 2.38 32.71 -16.34
N PRO A 494 2.57 31.41 -16.66
CA PRO A 494 1.49 30.60 -17.24
C PRO A 494 0.26 30.50 -16.32
N PHE A 495 0.42 30.86 -15.04
CA PHE A 495 -0.57 30.73 -13.96
C PHE A 495 -1.20 32.06 -13.55
N SER A 496 -0.69 33.19 -14.05
CA SER A 496 -1.23 34.53 -13.81
C SER A 496 -2.00 34.99 -15.05
N SER A 497 -3.30 34.68 -15.12
CA SER A 497 -4.20 35.36 -16.06
C SER A 497 -4.42 36.80 -15.56
N GLU A 498 -3.97 37.80 -16.32
CA GLU A 498 -4.30 39.22 -16.07
C GLU A 498 -5.81 39.54 -16.22
N ASN A 499 -6.64 38.56 -16.55
CA ASN A 499 -8.06 38.74 -16.82
C ASN A 499 -8.94 37.81 -15.97
N GLN A 500 -9.07 38.13 -14.68
CA GLN A 500 -10.33 38.25 -13.93
C GLN A 500 -10.00 38.30 -12.43
N GLY A 501 -10.32 39.42 -11.79
CA GLY A 501 -10.09 39.61 -10.37
C GLY A 501 -10.96 38.65 -9.54
N THR A 502 -10.37 38.22 -8.41
CA THR A 502 -10.94 37.45 -7.28
C THR A 502 -10.88 35.91 -7.38
N SER A 503 -10.08 35.35 -6.47
CA SER A 503 -9.81 33.93 -6.19
C SER A 503 -8.82 33.21 -7.13
N ILE A 504 -7.83 32.55 -6.52
CA ILE A 504 -6.74 31.79 -7.14
C ILE A 504 -7.32 30.74 -8.10
N ASP A 505 -7.09 30.89 -9.42
CA ASP A 505 -7.69 30.03 -10.43
C ASP A 505 -7.11 28.61 -10.41
N LEU A 506 -7.93 27.65 -10.01
CA LEU A 506 -7.73 26.21 -10.21
C LEU A 506 -7.66 25.83 -11.70
N ASP A 507 -8.04 26.73 -12.60
CA ASP A 507 -8.20 26.52 -14.03
C ASP A 507 -6.89 26.15 -14.74
N VAL A 508 -5.76 26.70 -14.30
CA VAL A 508 -4.47 26.52 -15.00
C VAL A 508 -3.85 25.15 -14.76
N LEU A 509 -4.15 24.49 -13.63
CA LEU A 509 -3.64 23.15 -13.37
C LEU A 509 -4.22 22.13 -14.37
N TYR A 510 -5.44 22.33 -14.86
CA TYR A 510 -6.09 21.42 -15.81
C TYR A 510 -5.52 21.48 -17.23
N ASP A 511 -4.80 22.56 -17.58
CA ASP A 511 -4.09 22.69 -18.86
C ASP A 511 -2.61 22.30 -18.77
N HIS A 512 -2.18 21.74 -17.64
CA HIS A 512 -0.80 21.31 -17.46
C HIS A 512 -0.42 20.23 -18.51
N PRO A 513 0.68 20.39 -19.27
CA PRO A 513 1.04 19.49 -20.37
C PRO A 513 1.14 18.01 -19.96
N ALA A 514 1.72 17.72 -18.79
CA ALA A 514 1.79 16.36 -18.27
C ALA A 514 0.43 15.75 -17.95
N ILE A 515 -0.50 16.52 -17.38
CA ILE A 515 -1.86 16.06 -17.09
C ILE A 515 -2.56 15.77 -18.41
N LEU A 516 -2.48 16.67 -19.39
CA LEU A 516 -3.09 16.49 -20.71
C LEU A 516 -2.54 15.27 -21.46
N ALA A 517 -1.22 15.12 -21.53
CA ALA A 517 -0.59 13.97 -22.17
C ALA A 517 -1.02 12.65 -21.51
N THR A 518 -1.12 12.64 -20.19
CA THR A 518 -1.56 11.48 -19.42
C THR A 518 -3.05 11.19 -19.65
N VAL A 519 -3.92 12.20 -19.62
CA VAL A 519 -5.36 12.05 -19.91
C VAL A 519 -5.57 11.48 -21.30
N ASN A 520 -4.92 12.06 -22.31
CA ASN A 520 -5.05 11.60 -23.69
C ASN A 520 -4.60 10.13 -23.82
N LYS A 521 -3.50 9.75 -23.17
CA LYS A 521 -3.02 8.36 -23.20
C LYS A 521 -3.97 7.39 -22.48
N ILE A 522 -4.55 7.80 -21.35
CA ILE A 522 -5.55 7.00 -20.63
C ILE A 522 -6.80 6.80 -21.48
N GLU A 523 -7.32 7.87 -22.09
CA GLU A 523 -8.50 7.81 -22.97
C GLU A 523 -8.24 6.87 -24.16
N GLU A 524 -7.07 6.98 -24.81
CA GLU A 524 -6.66 6.09 -25.91
C GLU A 524 -6.65 4.62 -25.48
N LEU A 525 -6.05 4.29 -24.33
CA LEU A 525 -5.96 2.91 -23.86
C LEU A 525 -7.34 2.33 -23.52
N VAL A 526 -8.17 3.08 -22.79
CA VAL A 526 -9.49 2.61 -22.35
C VAL A 526 -10.46 2.50 -23.54
N GLU A 527 -10.44 3.44 -24.49
CA GLU A 527 -11.31 3.42 -25.66
C GLU A 527 -10.96 2.27 -26.62
N ASN A 528 -9.67 1.97 -26.80
CA ASN A 528 -9.22 0.91 -27.72
C ASN A 528 -9.37 -0.50 -27.14
N THR A 529 -9.23 -0.66 -25.83
CA THR A 529 -9.15 -2.00 -25.20
C THR A 529 -10.27 -2.32 -24.23
N ASN A 530 -11.01 -1.30 -23.74
CA ASN A 530 -11.95 -1.38 -22.62
C ASN A 530 -11.33 -1.91 -21.30
N GLU A 531 -10.00 -1.98 -21.23
CA GLU A 531 -9.27 -2.43 -20.05
C GLU A 531 -9.03 -1.32 -19.05
N LYS A 532 -8.70 -1.72 -17.82
CA LYS A 532 -8.48 -0.78 -16.74
C LYS A 532 -7.04 -0.28 -16.71
N VAL A 533 -6.89 0.96 -16.25
CA VAL A 533 -5.59 1.64 -16.14
C VAL A 533 -5.30 2.01 -14.70
N LEU A 534 -4.10 1.67 -14.23
CA LEU A 534 -3.61 2.01 -12.90
C LEU A 534 -2.56 3.13 -13.00
N VAL A 535 -2.79 4.25 -12.32
CA VAL A 535 -1.90 5.41 -12.36
C VAL A 535 -1.27 5.62 -10.98
N PHE A 536 0.04 5.79 -10.92
CA PHE A 536 0.77 6.12 -9.70
C PHE A 536 1.37 7.51 -9.75
N GLY A 537 1.26 8.26 -8.65
CA GLY A 537 2.00 9.50 -8.48
C GLY A 537 2.18 9.90 -7.03
N ARG A 538 3.09 10.83 -6.73
CA ARG A 538 3.44 11.22 -5.36
C ARG A 538 2.44 12.18 -4.68
N PHE A 539 1.62 12.85 -5.46
CA PHE A 539 1.35 14.27 -5.26
C PHE A 539 -0.15 14.56 -5.40
N ASN A 540 -0.84 14.88 -4.30
CA ASN A 540 -2.32 14.86 -4.27
C ASN A 540 -3.01 15.84 -5.22
N LYS A 541 -2.59 17.11 -5.30
CA LYS A 541 -3.23 18.14 -6.14
C LYS A 541 -3.31 17.75 -7.65
N PRO A 542 -2.21 17.41 -8.35
CA PRO A 542 -2.23 16.94 -9.74
C PRO A 542 -2.98 15.63 -9.93
N LEU A 543 -2.90 14.70 -8.97
CA LEU A 543 -3.68 13.46 -9.05
C LEU A 543 -5.18 13.73 -8.93
N SER A 544 -5.58 14.70 -8.10
CA SER A 544 -6.96 15.18 -8.01
C SER A 544 -7.39 15.85 -9.31
N ALA A 545 -6.56 16.73 -9.86
CA ALA A 545 -6.84 17.40 -11.13
C ALA A 545 -6.99 16.39 -12.29
N LEU A 546 -6.11 15.40 -12.36
CA LEU A 546 -6.19 14.28 -13.31
C LEU A 546 -7.51 13.52 -13.14
N THR A 547 -7.89 13.21 -11.89
CA THR A 547 -9.15 12.51 -11.58
C THR A 547 -10.37 13.31 -12.04
N HIS A 548 -10.42 14.59 -11.70
CA HIS A 548 -11.57 15.43 -12.05
C HIS A 548 -11.66 15.63 -13.57
N LEU A 549 -10.53 15.88 -14.24
CA LEU A 549 -10.50 16.11 -15.68
C LEU A 549 -10.95 14.87 -16.46
N LEU A 550 -10.49 13.67 -16.07
CA LEU A 550 -10.94 12.40 -16.66
C LEU A 550 -12.45 12.21 -16.51
N ASN A 551 -12.98 12.42 -15.30
CA ASN A 551 -14.41 12.28 -15.03
C ASN A 551 -15.25 13.27 -15.84
N THR A 552 -14.86 14.55 -15.88
CA THR A 552 -15.60 15.59 -16.63
C THR A 552 -15.56 15.34 -18.14
N ARG A 553 -14.41 14.95 -18.69
CA ARG A 553 -14.28 14.66 -20.13
C ARG A 553 -15.09 13.42 -20.53
N GLN A 554 -15.04 12.36 -19.72
CA GLN A 554 -15.81 11.14 -20.00
C GLN A 554 -17.32 11.36 -19.85
N MET A 555 -17.75 12.17 -18.87
CA MET A 555 -19.14 12.62 -18.77
C MET A 555 -19.58 13.34 -20.05
N LEU A 556 -18.78 14.29 -20.55
CA LEU A 556 -19.08 15.01 -21.79
C LEU A 556 -19.15 14.08 -23.00
N LYS A 557 -18.19 13.14 -23.14
CA LYS A 557 -18.22 12.13 -24.20
C LYS A 557 -19.50 11.28 -24.13
N ALA A 558 -19.88 10.83 -22.93
CA ALA A 558 -21.10 10.06 -22.70
C ALA A 558 -22.38 10.84 -23.08
N LEU A 559 -22.45 12.12 -22.73
CA LEU A 559 -23.58 13.01 -23.09
C LEU A 559 -23.68 13.31 -24.59
N VAL A 560 -22.56 13.27 -25.31
CA VAL A 560 -22.50 13.44 -26.77
C VAL A 560 -22.89 12.15 -27.48
N GLN A 561 -22.46 11.00 -26.97
CA GLN A 561 -22.77 9.68 -27.50
C GLN A 561 -24.15 9.14 -27.06
N ASN A 562 -24.87 9.88 -26.21
CA ASN A 562 -26.10 9.42 -25.54
C ASN A 562 -25.91 8.12 -24.73
N CYS A 563 -24.69 7.86 -24.23
CA CYS A 563 -24.35 6.72 -23.38
C CYS A 563 -24.55 7.06 -21.89
N TYR A 564 -25.08 6.14 -21.09
CA TYR A 564 -25.39 6.37 -19.67
C TYR A 564 -24.19 6.89 -18.85
N TRP A 565 -24.44 7.94 -18.04
CA TRP A 565 -23.51 8.44 -17.03
C TRP A 565 -24.14 8.40 -15.62
N PRO A 566 -23.41 7.99 -14.56
CA PRO A 566 -24.00 7.71 -13.25
C PRO A 566 -24.46 8.92 -12.43
N GLN A 567 -24.08 10.12 -12.83
CA GLN A 567 -24.30 11.34 -12.07
C GLN A 567 -25.56 12.08 -12.54
N GLN A 568 -26.39 12.54 -11.60
CA GLN A 568 -27.63 13.28 -11.88
C GLN A 568 -27.42 14.80 -11.98
N GLN A 569 -26.50 15.35 -11.16
CA GLN A 569 -26.23 16.78 -11.05
C GLN A 569 -24.72 17.02 -11.00
N LEU A 570 -24.26 18.11 -11.60
CA LEU A 570 -22.86 18.54 -11.51
C LEU A 570 -22.54 18.96 -10.08
N ASN A 571 -21.30 18.71 -9.65
CA ASN A 571 -20.78 19.23 -8.39
C ASN A 571 -20.03 20.56 -8.65
N ASP A 572 -19.89 21.41 -7.62
CA ASP A 572 -19.28 22.76 -7.73
C ASP A 572 -17.90 22.76 -8.42
N GLN A 573 -17.15 21.66 -8.27
CA GLN A 573 -15.85 21.51 -8.92
C GLN A 573 -15.97 21.22 -10.42
N GLN A 574 -16.89 20.34 -10.84
CA GLN A 574 -17.11 20.08 -12.27
C GLN A 574 -17.65 21.30 -13.00
N GLU A 575 -18.47 22.12 -12.37
CA GLU A 575 -18.96 23.37 -12.98
C GLU A 575 -17.82 24.29 -13.42
N LYS A 576 -16.76 24.39 -12.60
CA LYS A 576 -15.55 25.15 -12.92
C LYS A 576 -14.73 24.51 -14.05
N ILE A 577 -14.65 23.17 -14.07
CA ILE A 577 -13.84 22.41 -15.03
C ILE A 577 -14.53 22.28 -16.40
N LEU A 578 -15.87 22.34 -16.44
CA LEU A 578 -16.68 22.08 -17.62
C LEU A 578 -16.24 22.91 -18.85
N PRO A 579 -16.03 24.25 -18.77
CA PRO A 579 -15.61 25.04 -19.91
C PRO A 579 -14.22 24.63 -20.43
N ILE A 580 -13.31 24.28 -19.53
CA ILE A 580 -11.94 23.84 -19.84
C ILE A 580 -12.00 22.51 -20.59
N ALA A 581 -12.72 21.53 -20.05
CA ALA A 581 -12.87 20.21 -20.65
C ALA A 581 -13.52 20.28 -22.04
N ILE A 582 -14.55 21.13 -22.22
CA ILE A 582 -15.17 21.36 -23.54
C ILE A 582 -14.15 21.95 -24.52
N ARG A 583 -13.42 23.00 -24.13
CA ARG A 583 -12.39 23.62 -24.99
C ARG A 583 -11.35 22.59 -25.44
N GLN A 584 -10.87 21.77 -24.52
CA GLN A 584 -9.88 20.73 -24.81
C GLN A 584 -10.44 19.62 -25.72
N LEU A 585 -11.69 19.20 -25.54
CA LEU A 585 -12.34 18.20 -26.40
C LEU A 585 -12.63 18.76 -27.80
N VAL A 586 -13.12 19.99 -27.92
CA VAL A 586 -13.43 20.63 -29.22
C VAL A 586 -12.18 20.82 -30.08
N ALA A 587 -11.04 21.10 -29.44
CA ALA A 587 -9.73 21.17 -30.10
C ALA A 587 -9.27 19.82 -30.67
N ASN A 588 -9.88 18.70 -30.27
CA ASN A 588 -9.55 17.39 -30.80
C ASN A 588 -10.05 17.24 -32.25
N ALA A 589 -9.16 16.80 -33.15
CA ALA A 589 -9.44 16.65 -34.57
C ALA A 589 -10.41 15.49 -34.89
N ASN A 590 -10.56 14.52 -33.99
CA ASN A 590 -11.31 13.29 -34.22
C ASN A 590 -12.84 13.39 -34.05
N LEU A 591 -13.38 14.56 -33.71
CA LEU A 591 -14.83 14.77 -33.50
C LEU A 591 -15.51 15.33 -34.76
N THR A 592 -16.73 14.86 -35.05
CA THR A 592 -17.54 15.38 -36.16
C THR A 592 -18.03 16.81 -35.86
N CYS A 593 -18.39 17.58 -36.91
CA CYS A 593 -18.92 18.94 -36.75
C CYS A 593 -20.16 18.98 -35.83
N GLU A 594 -21.06 18.01 -35.94
CA GLU A 594 -22.26 17.90 -35.10
C GLU A 594 -21.90 17.67 -33.62
N GLN A 595 -20.91 16.82 -33.35
CA GLN A 595 -20.42 16.57 -31.98
C GLN A 595 -19.76 17.82 -31.39
N LYS A 596 -19.01 18.59 -32.19
CA LYS A 596 -18.40 19.86 -31.75
C LYS A 596 -19.46 20.91 -31.42
N ILE A 597 -20.51 21.02 -32.24
CA ILE A 597 -21.64 21.94 -31.98
C ILE A 597 -22.35 21.52 -30.69
N LEU A 598 -22.64 20.23 -30.52
CA LEU A 598 -23.29 19.72 -29.31
C LEU A 598 -22.46 19.99 -28.05
N LEU A 599 -21.14 19.72 -28.10
CA LEU A 599 -20.22 20.04 -27.00
C LEU A 599 -20.21 21.54 -26.67
N SER A 600 -20.20 22.41 -27.68
CA SER A 600 -20.22 23.85 -27.47
C SER A 600 -21.52 24.33 -26.79
N SER A 601 -22.65 23.68 -27.07
CA SER A 601 -23.94 23.98 -26.40
C SER A 601 -23.96 23.57 -24.92
N LEU A 602 -23.18 22.54 -24.55
CA LEU A 602 -23.06 22.06 -23.16
C LEU A 602 -22.22 23.00 -22.27
N ARG A 603 -21.70 24.11 -22.82
CA ARG A 603 -21.02 25.15 -22.03
C ARG A 603 -21.98 25.85 -21.08
N ASP A 604 -23.27 25.88 -21.39
CA ASP A 604 -24.30 26.31 -20.44
C ASP A 604 -24.58 25.19 -19.42
N ILE A 605 -24.28 25.49 -18.15
CA ILE A 605 -24.45 24.59 -17.01
C ILE A 605 -25.88 24.06 -16.90
N LYS A 606 -26.89 24.90 -17.22
CA LYS A 606 -28.31 24.49 -17.18
C LYS A 606 -28.60 23.42 -18.22
N ILE A 607 -28.16 23.63 -19.46
CA ILE A 607 -28.34 22.69 -20.57
C ILE A 607 -27.67 21.36 -20.23
N CYS A 608 -26.42 21.40 -19.73
CA CYS A 608 -25.69 20.20 -19.34
C CYS A 608 -26.41 19.42 -18.21
N SER A 609 -26.86 20.14 -17.17
CA SER A 609 -27.57 19.57 -16.03
C SER A 609 -28.92 18.96 -16.41
N ASP A 610 -29.67 19.59 -17.30
CA ASP A 610 -30.97 19.08 -17.74
C ASP A 610 -30.82 17.82 -18.60
N LYS A 611 -29.76 17.75 -19.43
CA LYS A 611 -29.42 16.53 -20.18
C LYS A 611 -29.02 15.38 -19.25
N LEU A 612 -28.17 15.66 -18.24
CA LEU A 612 -27.79 14.68 -17.21
C LEU A 612 -29.01 14.16 -16.45
N LYS A 613 -29.89 15.04 -15.99
CA LYS A 613 -31.15 14.65 -15.31
C LYS A 613 -31.99 13.75 -16.19
N THR A 614 -32.20 14.12 -17.45
CA THR A 614 -33.04 13.35 -18.40
C THR A 614 -32.48 11.93 -18.57
N GLN A 615 -31.18 11.81 -18.79
CA GLN A 615 -30.50 10.52 -18.93
C GLN A 615 -30.54 9.68 -17.64
N TYR A 616 -30.31 10.32 -16.50
CA TYR A 616 -30.38 9.68 -15.19
C TYR A 616 -31.78 9.12 -14.92
N HIS A 617 -32.83 9.88 -15.21
CA HIS A 617 -34.23 9.44 -15.05
C HIS A 617 -34.56 8.25 -15.96
N GLN A 618 -34.16 8.28 -17.24
CA GLN A 618 -34.34 7.16 -18.16
C GLN A 618 -33.70 5.86 -17.62
N SER A 619 -32.49 5.97 -17.09
CA SER A 619 -31.74 4.81 -16.59
C SER A 619 -32.22 4.33 -15.22
N ASN A 620 -32.67 5.25 -14.36
CA ASN A 620 -33.27 4.91 -13.08
C ASN A 620 -34.62 4.18 -13.24
N ASN A 621 -35.38 4.48 -14.29
CA ASN A 621 -36.61 3.75 -14.62
C ASN A 621 -36.32 2.28 -14.99
N ILE A 622 -35.29 2.04 -15.81
CA ILE A 622 -34.82 0.68 -16.13
C ILE A 622 -34.40 -0.05 -14.84
N ARG A 623 -33.62 0.61 -13.99
CA ARG A 623 -33.20 0.04 -12.69
C ARG A 623 -34.35 -0.20 -11.74
N ALA A 624 -35.38 0.65 -11.72
CA ALA A 624 -36.56 0.48 -10.87
C ALA A 624 -37.29 -0.83 -11.19
N GLN A 625 -37.37 -1.20 -12.47
CA GLN A 625 -37.95 -2.47 -12.89
C GLN A 625 -37.09 -3.66 -12.44
N ASN A 626 -35.76 -3.55 -12.51
CA ASN A 626 -34.83 -4.58 -12.05
C ASN A 626 -34.80 -4.72 -10.51
N ARG A 627 -34.92 -3.61 -9.76
CA ARG A 627 -34.97 -3.61 -8.28
C ARG A 627 -36.14 -4.43 -7.74
N LYS A 628 -37.31 -4.36 -8.37
CA LYS A 628 -38.49 -5.14 -7.97
C LYS A 628 -38.26 -6.66 -8.06
N LYS A 629 -37.39 -7.10 -8.97
CA LYS A 629 -37.04 -8.53 -9.14
C LYS A 629 -35.82 -8.97 -8.32
N LEU A 630 -35.02 -8.02 -7.83
CA LEU A 630 -33.72 -8.29 -7.18
C LEU A 630 -33.85 -9.06 -5.87
N ILE A 631 -34.79 -8.69 -4.99
CA ILE A 631 -34.99 -9.42 -3.73
C ILE A 631 -35.40 -10.86 -4.00
N GLN A 632 -36.37 -11.07 -4.92
CA GLN A 632 -36.80 -12.42 -5.29
C GLN A 632 -35.65 -13.23 -5.89
N SER A 633 -34.81 -12.61 -6.73
CA SER A 633 -33.64 -13.25 -7.35
C SER A 633 -32.59 -13.67 -6.31
N LEU A 634 -32.36 -12.84 -5.29
CA LEU A 634 -31.43 -13.16 -4.20
C LEU A 634 -31.98 -14.26 -3.29
N ILE A 635 -33.29 -14.25 -2.99
CA ILE A 635 -33.94 -15.32 -2.21
C ILE A 635 -33.76 -16.66 -2.93
N THR A 636 -34.16 -16.76 -4.21
CA THR A 636 -34.00 -17.99 -5.01
C THR A 636 -32.54 -18.44 -5.06
N GLY A 637 -31.59 -17.51 -5.25
CA GLY A 637 -30.18 -17.84 -5.34
C GLY A 637 -29.57 -18.33 -4.02
N PHE A 638 -29.96 -17.77 -2.86
CA PHE A 638 -29.51 -18.24 -1.55
C PHE A 638 -30.13 -19.60 -1.17
N ASP A 639 -31.35 -19.89 -1.62
CA ASP A 639 -31.99 -21.18 -1.41
C ASP A 639 -31.34 -22.29 -2.27
N ASP A 640 -31.04 -22.01 -3.54
CA ASP A 640 -30.28 -22.90 -4.43
C ASP A 640 -28.87 -23.23 -3.88
N LEU A 641 -28.20 -22.25 -3.28
CA LEU A 641 -26.90 -22.45 -2.61
C LEU A 641 -27.02 -23.38 -1.40
N GLY A 642 -28.08 -23.23 -0.60
CA GLY A 642 -28.37 -24.10 0.54
C GLY A 642 -28.61 -25.56 0.12
N GLU A 643 -29.36 -25.79 -0.95
CA GLU A 643 -29.62 -27.14 -1.48
C GLU A 643 -28.34 -27.80 -2.01
N LYS A 644 -27.53 -27.09 -2.79
CA LYS A 644 -26.24 -27.61 -3.30
C LYS A 644 -25.31 -28.03 -2.16
N ILE A 645 -25.22 -27.24 -1.10
CA ILE A 645 -24.35 -27.53 0.04
C ILE A 645 -24.86 -28.73 0.85
N SER A 646 -26.18 -28.87 1.04
CA SER A 646 -26.76 -30.04 1.72
C SER A 646 -26.47 -31.38 1.02
N SER A 647 -26.23 -31.34 -0.30
CA SER A 647 -25.89 -32.51 -1.12
C SER A 647 -24.39 -32.89 -1.11
N ILE A 648 -23.51 -31.95 -0.75
CA ILE A 648 -22.06 -32.15 -0.66
C ILE A 648 -21.74 -32.47 0.80
N SER A 649 -21.40 -33.74 1.06
CA SER A 649 -21.14 -34.27 2.41
C SER A 649 -20.39 -33.29 3.33
N ALA A 650 -20.87 -33.15 4.59
CA ALA A 650 -20.43 -32.30 5.70
C ALA A 650 -18.94 -32.38 6.14
N LYS A 651 -17.99 -32.42 5.20
CA LYS A 651 -16.54 -32.51 5.46
C LYS A 651 -15.81 -31.16 5.49
N LEU A 652 -16.50 -30.04 5.34
CA LEU A 652 -15.96 -28.69 5.44
C LEU A 652 -16.88 -27.85 6.33
N SER A 653 -16.67 -27.90 7.65
CA SER A 653 -17.45 -27.13 8.65
C SER A 653 -17.36 -25.62 8.42
N ASP A 654 -16.22 -25.14 7.93
CA ASP A 654 -15.92 -23.70 7.93
C ASP A 654 -16.58 -22.97 6.76
N GLU A 655 -16.66 -23.59 5.57
CA GLU A 655 -17.41 -23.05 4.43
C GLU A 655 -18.92 -23.07 4.71
N PHE A 656 -19.40 -24.05 5.46
CA PHE A 656 -20.81 -24.14 5.87
C PHE A 656 -21.19 -22.98 6.80
N ASN A 657 -20.40 -22.74 7.86
CA ASN A 657 -20.66 -21.68 8.84
C ASN A 657 -20.54 -20.27 8.23
N GLN A 658 -19.57 -20.05 7.33
CA GLN A 658 -19.46 -18.77 6.61
C GLN A 658 -20.70 -18.46 5.76
N ASN A 659 -21.25 -19.47 5.08
CA ASN A 659 -22.45 -19.30 4.25
C ASN A 659 -23.71 -19.07 5.10
N GLN A 660 -23.81 -19.66 6.30
CA GLN A 660 -24.88 -19.36 7.25
C GLN A 660 -24.83 -17.91 7.75
N ASN A 661 -23.64 -17.42 8.11
CA ASN A 661 -23.44 -16.02 8.51
C ASN A 661 -23.82 -15.03 7.41
N LEU A 662 -23.51 -15.36 6.16
CA LEU A 662 -23.89 -14.56 5.00
C LEU A 662 -25.40 -14.56 4.76
N LYS A 663 -26.07 -15.69 4.99
CA LYS A 663 -27.55 -15.78 4.93
C LYS A 663 -28.20 -14.95 6.05
N ALA A 664 -27.69 -15.02 7.28
CA ALA A 664 -28.18 -14.19 8.39
C ALA A 664 -28.08 -12.68 8.09
N LEU A 665 -26.97 -12.24 7.46
CA LEU A 665 -26.81 -10.85 7.03
C LEU A 665 -27.75 -10.46 5.88
N PHE A 666 -28.02 -11.38 4.95
CA PHE A 666 -29.05 -11.16 3.93
C PHE A 666 -30.45 -11.04 4.54
N ASP A 667 -30.78 -11.87 5.53
CA ASP A 667 -32.06 -11.81 6.24
C ASP A 667 -32.22 -10.48 7.02
N ALA A 668 -31.14 -9.97 7.62
CA ALA A 668 -31.09 -8.66 8.26
C ALA A 668 -31.35 -7.53 7.24
N PHE A 669 -30.70 -7.57 6.07
CA PHE A 669 -30.97 -6.65 4.96
C PHE A 669 -32.44 -6.70 4.51
N HIS A 670 -32.97 -7.91 4.30
CA HIS A 670 -34.35 -8.11 3.87
C HIS A 670 -35.36 -7.57 4.91
N SER A 671 -35.09 -7.81 6.20
CA SER A 671 -35.87 -7.25 7.32
C SER A 671 -35.87 -5.72 7.31
N GLN A 672 -34.71 -5.08 7.08
CA GLN A 672 -34.62 -3.61 6.97
C GLN A 672 -35.45 -3.07 5.79
N VAL A 673 -35.36 -3.69 4.61
CA VAL A 673 -36.13 -3.25 3.42
C VAL A 673 -37.64 -3.37 3.67
N ASN A 674 -38.08 -4.44 4.33
CA ASN A 674 -39.49 -4.62 4.67
C ASN A 674 -39.97 -3.55 5.68
N LYS A 675 -39.17 -3.23 6.71
CA LYS A 675 -39.44 -2.14 7.66
C LYS A 675 -39.59 -0.80 6.93
N GLU A 676 -38.66 -0.45 6.03
CA GLU A 676 -38.72 0.79 5.23
C GLU A 676 -39.97 0.86 4.35
N ASN A 677 -40.35 -0.24 3.69
CA ASN A 677 -41.56 -0.30 2.86
C ASN A 677 -42.86 -0.14 3.66
N THR A 678 -42.92 -0.65 4.90
CA THR A 678 -44.10 -0.48 5.78
C THR A 678 -44.27 0.94 6.32
N ILE A 679 -43.17 1.66 6.55
CA ILE A 679 -43.19 3.05 7.04
C ILE A 679 -43.63 4.02 5.93
N HIS A 680 -43.19 3.77 4.68
CA HIS A 680 -43.46 4.64 3.54
C HIS A 680 -44.83 4.40 2.86
N ALA A 681 -45.64 3.44 3.30
CA ALA A 681 -46.99 3.23 2.77
C ALA A 681 -47.94 4.42 3.06
N ASN A 682 -47.59 5.32 3.98
CA ASN A 682 -48.41 6.47 4.38
C ASN A 682 -47.99 7.82 3.75
N ASP A 683 -46.83 7.89 3.09
CA ASP A 683 -46.35 9.12 2.42
C ASP A 683 -46.24 8.87 0.91
N SER A 684 -47.26 9.27 0.16
CA SER A 684 -47.27 9.21 -1.30
C SER A 684 -46.30 10.24 -1.90
N GLU A 685 -45.44 9.78 -2.82
CA GLU A 685 -44.70 10.56 -3.84
C GLU A 685 -43.27 11.05 -3.57
N ILE A 686 -42.50 10.47 -2.65
CA ILE A 686 -41.03 10.66 -2.68
C ILE A 686 -40.34 9.30 -2.79
N THR A 687 -39.86 8.96 -3.99
CA THR A 687 -38.88 7.89 -4.19
C THR A 687 -37.64 8.24 -3.40
N ASN A 688 -37.53 7.72 -2.18
CA ASN A 688 -36.43 8.03 -1.28
C ASN A 688 -35.16 7.39 -1.87
N ASN A 689 -34.33 8.19 -2.56
CA ASN A 689 -33.08 7.74 -3.18
C ASN A 689 -32.10 7.11 -2.17
N ASN A 690 -32.34 7.31 -0.87
CA ASN A 690 -31.56 6.80 0.25
C ASN A 690 -32.11 5.52 0.90
N SER A 691 -33.12 4.86 0.32
CA SER A 691 -33.58 3.57 0.86
C SER A 691 -32.50 2.49 0.74
N ALA A 692 -32.50 1.53 1.68
CA ALA A 692 -31.50 0.47 1.72
C ALA A 692 -31.48 -0.35 0.42
N LEU A 693 -32.67 -0.62 -0.13
CA LEU A 693 -32.82 -1.30 -1.41
C LEU A 693 -32.17 -0.51 -2.56
N ASN A 694 -32.29 0.82 -2.57
CA ASN A 694 -31.72 1.66 -3.64
C ASN A 694 -30.19 1.67 -3.57
N ILE A 695 -29.61 1.80 -2.38
CA ILE A 695 -28.16 1.86 -2.21
C ILE A 695 -27.51 0.49 -2.48
N VAL A 696 -28.05 -0.59 -1.91
CA VAL A 696 -27.50 -1.93 -2.10
C VAL A 696 -27.68 -2.38 -3.55
N SER A 697 -28.83 -2.10 -4.19
CA SER A 697 -29.00 -2.43 -5.62
C SER A 697 -28.04 -1.65 -6.52
N ARG A 698 -27.72 -0.37 -6.20
CA ARG A 698 -26.68 0.38 -6.93
C ARG A 698 -25.32 -0.30 -6.80
N ALA A 699 -24.95 -0.73 -5.60
CA ALA A 699 -23.68 -1.44 -5.37
C ALA A 699 -23.64 -2.78 -6.14
N LEU A 700 -24.71 -3.58 -6.07
CA LEU A 700 -24.80 -4.87 -6.75
C LEU A 700 -24.81 -4.73 -8.28
N PHE A 701 -25.55 -3.77 -8.85
CA PHE A 701 -25.57 -3.53 -10.30
C PHE A 701 -24.32 -2.83 -10.84
N GLU A 702 -23.49 -2.24 -9.97
CA GLU A 702 -22.15 -1.79 -10.36
C GLU A 702 -21.17 -2.97 -10.39
N LEU A 703 -21.38 -3.91 -9.48
CA LEU A 703 -20.61 -5.15 -9.37
C LEU A 703 -21.03 -6.22 -10.40
N VAL A 704 -22.27 -6.20 -10.88
CA VAL A 704 -22.88 -7.14 -11.83
C VAL A 704 -23.33 -6.36 -13.05
N ASP A 705 -22.83 -6.74 -14.22
CA ASP A 705 -23.03 -6.05 -15.51
C ASP A 705 -24.45 -5.50 -15.70
N ALA A 706 -24.56 -4.18 -15.91
CA ALA A 706 -25.84 -3.50 -16.14
C ALA A 706 -26.49 -3.83 -17.50
N ASN A 707 -25.75 -4.45 -18.43
CA ASN A 707 -26.17 -4.67 -19.82
C ASN A 707 -26.47 -6.14 -20.18
N ASP A 708 -26.27 -7.09 -19.27
CA ASP A 708 -26.45 -8.51 -19.58
C ASP A 708 -27.82 -9.00 -19.08
N ASN A 709 -28.78 -9.12 -20.00
CA ASN A 709 -30.18 -9.48 -19.75
C ASN A 709 -30.42 -11.01 -19.59
N LYS A 710 -29.36 -11.83 -19.51
CA LYS A 710 -29.50 -13.30 -19.38
C LYS A 710 -29.15 -13.78 -17.96
N SER A 711 -30.20 -14.20 -17.24
CA SER A 711 -30.22 -15.08 -16.05
C SER A 711 -29.04 -14.95 -15.07
N ASN A 712 -29.17 -14.04 -14.09
CA ASN A 712 -28.09 -13.56 -13.22
C ASN A 712 -28.29 -13.86 -11.71
N GLU A 713 -29.10 -14.85 -11.31
CA GLU A 713 -29.39 -15.09 -9.88
C GLU A 713 -28.14 -15.50 -9.09
N THR A 714 -27.35 -16.46 -9.59
CA THR A 714 -26.07 -16.87 -8.97
C THR A 714 -25.06 -15.73 -8.94
N ARG A 715 -24.94 -14.95 -10.02
CA ARG A 715 -23.99 -13.81 -10.09
C ARG A 715 -24.35 -12.68 -9.14
N LEU A 716 -25.65 -12.44 -8.91
CA LEU A 716 -26.13 -11.45 -7.93
C LEU A 716 -25.80 -11.88 -6.51
N VAL A 717 -25.98 -13.17 -6.18
CA VAL A 717 -25.57 -13.70 -4.88
C VAL A 717 -24.06 -13.63 -4.72
N ASP A 718 -23.27 -14.03 -5.72
CA ASP A 718 -21.80 -13.92 -5.68
C ASP A 718 -21.34 -12.47 -5.47
N ALA A 719 -22.02 -11.51 -6.09
CA ALA A 719 -21.75 -10.09 -5.89
C ALA A 719 -22.13 -9.60 -4.49
N PHE A 720 -23.24 -10.06 -3.93
CA PHE A 720 -23.62 -9.75 -2.55
C PHE A 720 -22.64 -10.35 -1.55
N ILE A 721 -22.29 -11.63 -1.71
CA ILE A 721 -21.29 -12.31 -0.89
C ILE A 721 -19.97 -11.55 -0.95
N SER A 722 -19.50 -11.21 -2.16
CA SER A 722 -18.25 -10.46 -2.35
C SER A 722 -18.30 -9.08 -1.70
N LEU A 723 -19.44 -8.38 -1.77
CA LEU A 723 -19.59 -7.04 -1.19
C LEU A 723 -19.51 -7.11 0.34
N VAL A 724 -20.26 -8.03 0.94
CA VAL A 724 -20.32 -8.21 2.40
C VAL A 724 -18.99 -8.73 2.94
N SER A 725 -18.36 -9.71 2.28
CA SER A 725 -17.09 -10.30 2.72
C SER A 725 -15.92 -9.31 2.70
N VAL A 726 -15.96 -8.32 1.81
CA VAL A 726 -14.94 -7.26 1.67
C VAL A 726 -15.11 -6.19 2.75
N LEU A 727 -16.37 -5.89 3.10
CA LEU A 727 -16.72 -4.91 4.12
C LEU A 727 -16.60 -5.45 5.55
N ARG A 728 -16.76 -6.76 5.74
CA ARG A 728 -16.67 -7.44 7.02
C ARG A 728 -15.22 -7.80 7.35
N GLU A 729 -14.77 -7.55 8.58
CA GLU A 729 -13.54 -8.14 9.13
C GLU A 729 -13.81 -9.58 9.65
N HIS A 730 -12.79 -10.43 9.73
CA HIS A 730 -12.97 -11.80 10.23
C HIS A 730 -13.50 -11.79 11.67
N ASN A 731 -14.56 -12.56 11.95
CA ASN A 731 -15.34 -12.55 13.21
C ASN A 731 -15.89 -11.17 13.60
N GLU A 732 -16.05 -10.24 12.66
CA GLU A 732 -16.75 -8.99 12.96
C GLU A 732 -18.24 -9.28 13.17
N GLY A 733 -18.79 -8.73 14.26
CA GLY A 733 -20.19 -8.87 14.68
C GLY A 733 -20.51 -10.11 15.48
N ASP A 734 -19.63 -11.12 15.47
CA ASP A 734 -19.69 -12.32 16.31
C ASP A 734 -19.15 -11.93 17.71
N LYS A 735 -20.06 -11.67 18.66
CA LYS A 735 -19.70 -11.17 19.99
C LYS A 735 -19.34 -12.32 20.93
N ASN A 736 -19.94 -13.49 20.72
CA ASN A 736 -19.76 -14.65 21.56
C ASN A 736 -18.59 -15.57 21.09
N ASP A 737 -17.96 -15.25 19.95
CA ASP A 737 -16.86 -15.99 19.29
C ASP A 737 -17.21 -17.47 19.04
N ASP A 738 -18.50 -17.76 18.82
CA ASP A 738 -18.97 -19.11 18.48
C ASP A 738 -18.83 -19.42 16.98
N GLY A 739 -18.47 -18.42 16.18
CA GLY A 739 -18.27 -18.53 14.73
C GLY A 739 -19.55 -18.39 13.92
N GLU A 740 -20.70 -18.21 14.56
CA GLU A 740 -22.02 -18.01 13.97
C GLU A 740 -22.50 -16.55 14.22
N LEU A 741 -23.51 -16.11 13.49
CA LEU A 741 -24.16 -14.81 13.70
C LEU A 741 -25.61 -15.08 14.02
N ASP A 742 -26.00 -14.79 15.25
CA ASP A 742 -27.42 -14.82 15.60
C ASP A 742 -28.18 -13.66 14.93
N LYS A 743 -29.51 -13.68 15.04
CA LYS A 743 -30.35 -12.65 14.40
C LYS A 743 -30.04 -11.23 14.92
N TYR A 744 -29.73 -11.08 16.20
CA TYR A 744 -29.46 -9.77 16.80
C TYR A 744 -28.08 -9.26 16.37
N GLU A 745 -27.06 -10.12 16.43
CA GLU A 745 -25.70 -9.84 15.97
C GLU A 745 -25.68 -9.48 14.49
N ALA A 746 -26.43 -10.20 13.65
CA ALA A 746 -26.57 -9.92 12.23
C ALA A 746 -27.26 -8.57 11.97
N GLU A 747 -28.32 -8.22 12.71
CA GLU A 747 -29.00 -6.93 12.57
C GLU A 747 -28.09 -5.74 12.97
N GLU A 748 -27.33 -5.88 14.07
CA GLU A 748 -26.38 -4.87 14.52
C GLU A 748 -25.21 -4.71 13.54
N LEU A 749 -24.61 -5.82 13.11
CA LEU A 749 -23.53 -5.81 12.13
C LEU A 749 -23.99 -5.21 10.79
N TRP A 750 -25.17 -5.61 10.32
CA TRP A 750 -25.72 -5.09 9.08
C TRP A 750 -25.89 -3.57 9.13
N SER A 751 -26.32 -3.00 10.25
CA SER A 751 -26.44 -1.54 10.40
C SER A 751 -25.11 -0.81 10.17
N ILE A 752 -24.01 -1.39 10.65
CA ILE A 752 -22.64 -0.86 10.48
C ILE A 752 -22.21 -1.02 9.02
N LEU A 753 -22.41 -2.20 8.43
CA LEU A 753 -22.07 -2.47 7.03
C LEU A 753 -22.87 -1.58 6.07
N TYR A 754 -24.15 -1.34 6.36
CA TYR A 754 -25.01 -0.48 5.57
C TYR A 754 -24.50 0.97 5.53
N GLU A 755 -24.10 1.54 6.68
CA GLU A 755 -23.50 2.87 6.69
C GLU A 755 -22.18 2.91 5.90
N ARG A 756 -21.36 1.84 5.94
CA ARG A 756 -20.16 1.74 5.07
C ARG A 756 -20.51 1.75 3.58
N ILE A 757 -21.54 1.00 3.17
CA ILE A 757 -22.00 0.98 1.75
C ILE A 757 -22.56 2.35 1.36
N LYS A 758 -23.37 2.94 2.23
CA LYS A 758 -24.01 4.24 2.00
C LYS A 758 -22.99 5.36 1.84
N GLU A 759 -21.94 5.40 2.67
CA GLU A 759 -20.87 6.39 2.52
C GLU A 759 -20.22 6.34 1.11
N GLU A 760 -20.03 5.13 0.55
CA GLU A 760 -19.36 4.97 -0.74
C GLU A 760 -20.32 5.18 -1.93
N TYR A 761 -21.48 4.51 -1.91
CA TYR A 761 -22.39 4.42 -3.05
C TYR A 761 -23.46 5.53 -3.10
N ASN A 762 -23.51 6.40 -2.09
CA ASN A 762 -24.36 7.60 -2.09
C ASN A 762 -23.62 8.85 -2.63
N SER A 763 -22.34 8.72 -3.00
CA SER A 763 -21.58 9.80 -3.62
C SER A 763 -22.09 10.12 -5.03
N HIS A 764 -22.15 11.41 -5.35
CA HIS A 764 -22.61 11.93 -6.64
C HIS A 764 -21.46 12.09 -7.67
N ASP A 765 -20.23 11.71 -7.30
CA ASP A 765 -19.05 11.95 -8.12
C ASP A 765 -18.98 11.02 -9.34
N GLY A 766 -18.32 11.49 -10.40
CA GLY A 766 -17.98 10.69 -11.57
C GLY A 766 -17.20 9.44 -11.16
N LYS A 767 -17.68 8.28 -11.61
CA LYS A 767 -17.12 6.97 -11.22
C LYS A 767 -16.04 6.45 -12.16
N PHE A 768 -15.78 7.12 -13.29
CA PHE A 768 -14.82 6.65 -14.29
C PHE A 768 -13.39 6.56 -13.72
N ALA A 769 -12.94 7.63 -13.06
CA ALA A 769 -11.66 7.72 -12.37
C ALA A 769 -11.84 7.93 -10.86
N ARG A 770 -11.08 7.21 -10.03
CA ARG A 770 -11.09 7.38 -8.56
C ARG A 770 -9.68 7.54 -7.99
N LEU A 771 -9.54 8.46 -7.03
CA LEU A 771 -8.30 8.75 -6.32
C LEU A 771 -8.19 7.95 -5.01
N LEU A 772 -7.10 7.21 -4.85
CA LEU A 772 -6.67 6.56 -3.60
C LEU A 772 -5.51 7.33 -2.98
N ASN A 773 -5.70 7.87 -1.79
CA ASN A 773 -4.69 8.62 -1.05
C ASN A 773 -4.61 8.19 0.42
N GLY A 774 -3.67 8.77 1.16
CA GLY A 774 -3.45 8.42 2.57
C GLY A 774 -4.68 8.61 3.47
N SER A 775 -5.63 9.47 3.09
CA SER A 775 -6.87 9.72 3.83
C SER A 775 -8.02 8.78 3.46
N THR A 776 -7.93 8.03 2.36
CA THR A 776 -8.97 7.06 1.99
C THR A 776 -9.10 5.99 3.08
N LYS A 777 -10.32 5.79 3.60
CA LYS A 777 -10.60 4.80 4.65
C LYS A 777 -10.24 3.37 4.17
N PRO A 778 -9.74 2.48 5.05
CA PRO A 778 -9.42 1.09 4.67
C PRO A 778 -10.56 0.34 3.97
N GLU A 779 -11.80 0.54 4.42
CA GLU A 779 -13.00 -0.11 3.90
C GLU A 779 -13.26 0.35 2.45
N THR A 780 -13.19 1.66 2.19
CA THR A 780 -13.27 2.22 0.82
C THR A 780 -12.17 1.67 -0.08
N ARG A 781 -10.94 1.52 0.41
CA ARG A 781 -9.84 0.93 -0.37
C ARG A 781 -10.17 -0.50 -0.80
N ARG A 782 -10.76 -1.30 0.10
CA ARG A 782 -11.17 -2.69 -0.18
C ARG A 782 -12.30 -2.75 -1.21
N LEU A 783 -13.32 -1.89 -1.10
CA LEU A 783 -14.39 -1.78 -2.08
C LEU A 783 -13.87 -1.40 -3.48
N LEU A 784 -13.01 -0.37 -3.55
CA LEU A 784 -12.41 0.06 -4.81
C LEU A 784 -11.52 -1.04 -5.41
N GLN A 785 -10.82 -1.82 -4.58
CA GLN A 785 -10.03 -2.96 -5.04
C GLN A 785 -10.93 -4.07 -5.62
N LEU A 786 -12.04 -4.41 -4.97
CA LEU A 786 -13.01 -5.39 -5.48
C LEU A 786 -13.57 -4.94 -6.83
N ALA A 787 -14.03 -3.70 -6.90
CA ALA A 787 -14.61 -3.12 -8.10
C ALA A 787 -13.57 -3.01 -9.23
N PHE A 788 -12.33 -2.60 -8.91
CA PHE A 788 -11.25 -2.50 -9.90
C PHE A 788 -10.85 -3.87 -10.48
N ASN A 789 -10.96 -4.97 -9.74
CA ASN A 789 -10.63 -6.31 -10.26
C ASN A 789 -11.70 -6.92 -11.18
N ARG A 790 -12.85 -6.25 -11.39
CA ARG A 790 -13.90 -6.68 -12.33
C ARG A 790 -13.88 -5.86 -13.59
N GLU A 791 -13.75 -6.50 -14.76
CA GLU A 791 -13.52 -5.84 -16.05
C GLU A 791 -14.50 -4.70 -16.37
N GLN A 792 -15.80 -4.94 -16.18
CA GLN A 792 -16.86 -3.99 -16.56
C GLN A 792 -17.29 -3.04 -15.44
N SER A 793 -16.85 -3.28 -14.20
CA SER A 793 -17.17 -2.39 -13.07
C SER A 793 -16.37 -1.09 -13.16
N PHE A 794 -16.94 -0.02 -12.64
CA PHE A 794 -16.18 1.20 -12.35
C PHE A 794 -15.37 1.04 -11.05
N PRO A 795 -14.27 1.79 -10.84
CA PRO A 795 -13.66 2.69 -11.81
C PRO A 795 -12.90 1.94 -12.92
N LYS A 796 -12.81 2.56 -14.10
CA LYS A 796 -11.93 2.13 -15.20
C LYS A 796 -10.50 2.64 -15.00
N VAL A 797 -10.34 3.76 -14.30
CA VAL A 797 -9.05 4.34 -13.99
C VAL A 797 -8.89 4.48 -12.48
N LEU A 798 -7.89 3.83 -11.90
CA LEU A 798 -7.57 3.98 -10.50
C LEU A 798 -6.29 4.79 -10.37
N ILE A 799 -6.37 5.94 -9.70
CA ILE A 799 -5.25 6.84 -9.49
C ILE A 799 -4.82 6.67 -8.04
N ALA A 800 -3.61 6.17 -7.80
CA ALA A 800 -3.10 5.89 -6.46
C ALA A 800 -1.91 6.78 -6.12
N GLN A 801 -1.93 7.34 -4.91
CA GLN A 801 -0.74 7.95 -4.35
C GLN A 801 0.34 6.87 -4.16
N SER A 802 1.58 7.15 -4.54
CA SER A 802 2.71 6.20 -4.47
C SER A 802 2.85 5.52 -3.11
N VAL A 803 2.61 6.25 -2.01
CA VAL A 803 2.65 5.69 -0.65
C VAL A 803 1.56 4.64 -0.43
N VAL A 804 0.35 4.87 -0.94
CA VAL A 804 -0.76 3.90 -0.90
C VAL A 804 -0.50 2.74 -1.86
N GLY A 805 0.14 3.00 -3.00
CA GLY A 805 0.62 1.97 -3.94
C GLY A 805 1.65 1.00 -3.34
N ARG A 806 2.15 1.26 -2.12
CA ARG A 806 3.01 0.34 -1.36
C ARG A 806 2.23 -0.54 -0.37
N GLU A 807 0.94 -0.28 -0.18
CA GLU A 807 0.04 -1.14 0.58
C GLU A 807 -0.35 -2.34 -0.29
N GLY A 808 -0.47 -3.53 0.30
CA GLY A 808 -0.56 -4.86 -0.34
C GLY A 808 -1.62 -5.11 -1.42
N LEU A 809 -2.35 -4.10 -1.87
CA LEU A 809 -3.50 -4.16 -2.76
C LEU A 809 -3.26 -5.09 -3.97
N ASN A 810 -4.22 -5.98 -4.22
CA ASN A 810 -4.28 -6.83 -5.40
C ASN A 810 -5.11 -6.11 -6.46
N LEU A 811 -4.50 -5.68 -7.57
CA LEU A 811 -5.18 -4.94 -8.66
C LEU A 811 -4.93 -5.58 -10.03
N HIS A 812 -4.71 -6.90 -10.04
CA HIS A 812 -4.14 -7.64 -11.17
C HIS A 812 -5.18 -8.35 -12.04
N GLN A 813 -6.41 -8.55 -11.57
CA GLN A 813 -7.35 -9.45 -12.24
C GLN A 813 -7.98 -8.86 -13.51
N ALA A 814 -8.05 -7.53 -13.61
CA ALA A 814 -8.68 -6.79 -14.72
C ALA A 814 -7.85 -5.61 -15.26
N CYS A 815 -6.56 -5.52 -14.90
CA CYS A 815 -5.66 -4.46 -15.33
C CYS A 815 -4.33 -5.07 -15.79
N ARG A 816 -3.73 -4.51 -16.84
CA ARG A 816 -2.34 -4.77 -17.29
C ARG A 816 -1.56 -3.49 -17.66
N TYR A 817 -2.20 -2.33 -17.52
CA TYR A 817 -1.65 -1.02 -17.86
C TYR A 817 -1.27 -0.25 -16.59
N VAL A 818 0.00 0.15 -16.49
CA VAL A 818 0.52 0.95 -15.38
C VAL A 818 1.09 2.27 -15.91
N ILE A 819 0.64 3.39 -15.39
CA ILE A 819 1.19 4.71 -15.70
C ILE A 819 1.90 5.28 -14.47
N LEU A 820 3.20 5.50 -14.58
CA LEU A 820 4.00 6.24 -13.62
C LEU A 820 3.92 7.73 -13.98
N PHE A 821 2.92 8.40 -13.40
CA PHE A 821 2.66 9.82 -13.65
C PHE A 821 3.81 10.72 -13.17
N HIS A 822 4.50 10.28 -12.12
CA HIS A 822 5.73 10.92 -11.64
C HIS A 822 6.85 9.89 -11.58
N PRO A 823 8.06 10.21 -12.06
CA PRO A 823 9.20 9.31 -11.96
C PRO A 823 9.57 9.10 -10.48
N GLU A 824 9.62 7.83 -10.07
CA GLU A 824 10.10 7.46 -8.74
C GLU A 824 11.63 7.55 -8.64
N TRP A 825 12.15 7.78 -7.44
CA TRP A 825 13.60 7.84 -7.21
C TRP A 825 14.23 6.49 -6.88
N ASN A 826 13.38 5.51 -6.54
CA ASN A 826 13.76 4.24 -5.98
C ASN A 826 13.16 3.09 -6.81
N PRO A 827 13.98 2.26 -7.46
CA PRO A 827 13.50 1.19 -8.33
C PRO A 827 12.69 0.13 -7.57
N GLY A 828 12.97 -0.09 -6.28
CA GLY A 828 12.16 -1.01 -5.46
C GLY A 828 10.71 -0.55 -5.30
N VAL A 829 10.45 0.76 -5.31
CA VAL A 829 9.09 1.32 -5.28
C VAL A 829 8.38 1.05 -6.60
N VAL A 830 9.09 1.20 -7.72
CA VAL A 830 8.57 0.91 -9.07
C VAL A 830 8.19 -0.56 -9.20
N GLU A 831 9.05 -1.48 -8.75
CA GLU A 831 8.74 -2.91 -8.72
C GLU A 831 7.52 -3.24 -7.85
N GLN A 832 7.37 -2.57 -6.69
CA GLN A 832 6.18 -2.74 -5.85
C GLN A 832 4.90 -2.21 -6.53
N GLN A 833 4.99 -1.11 -7.29
CA GLN A 833 3.88 -0.53 -8.05
C GLN A 833 3.46 -1.44 -9.21
N ILE A 834 4.42 -1.90 -10.02
CA ILE A 834 4.15 -2.84 -11.13
C ILE A 834 3.62 -4.16 -10.59
N GLY A 835 4.17 -4.66 -9.48
CA GLY A 835 3.72 -5.87 -8.80
C GLY A 835 2.30 -5.81 -8.19
N ARG A 836 1.58 -4.68 -8.30
CA ARG A 836 0.12 -4.62 -8.04
C ARG A 836 -0.69 -5.28 -9.14
N VAL A 837 -0.15 -5.21 -10.36
CA VAL A 837 -0.73 -5.73 -11.59
C VAL A 837 -0.05 -7.04 -12.01
N ASP A 838 1.26 -7.15 -11.79
CA ASP A 838 2.01 -8.36 -12.09
C ASP A 838 1.98 -9.37 -10.93
N ARG A 839 0.89 -10.14 -10.85
CA ARG A 839 0.70 -11.23 -9.90
C ARG A 839 0.24 -12.52 -10.59
N LEU A 840 0.37 -13.63 -9.88
CA LEU A 840 -0.19 -14.92 -10.31
C LEU A 840 -1.70 -14.78 -10.58
N GLY A 841 -2.15 -15.26 -11.74
CA GLY A 841 -3.55 -15.17 -12.15
C GLY A 841 -3.99 -13.77 -12.63
N SER A 842 -3.05 -12.92 -13.02
CA SER A 842 -3.34 -11.60 -13.58
C SER A 842 -4.09 -11.66 -14.92
N LEU A 843 -4.66 -10.53 -15.33
CA LEU A 843 -5.29 -10.38 -16.65
C LEU A 843 -4.33 -10.77 -17.78
N TRP A 844 -3.03 -10.48 -17.61
CA TRP A 844 -2.01 -10.86 -18.58
C TRP A 844 -1.93 -12.39 -18.74
N HIS A 845 -1.97 -13.18 -17.65
CA HIS A 845 -1.95 -14.65 -17.73
C HIS A 845 -3.16 -15.15 -18.53
N LYS A 846 -4.37 -14.66 -18.19
CA LYS A 846 -5.62 -15.05 -18.86
C LYS A 846 -5.60 -14.73 -20.36
N LYS A 847 -5.12 -13.54 -20.72
CA LYS A 847 -5.01 -13.12 -22.12
C LYS A 847 -3.94 -13.91 -22.87
N LEU A 848 -2.83 -14.25 -22.21
CA LEU A 848 -1.80 -15.09 -22.81
C LEU A 848 -2.35 -16.49 -23.09
N ASP A 849 -3.04 -17.09 -22.12
CA ASP A 849 -3.67 -18.41 -22.29
C ASP A 849 -4.67 -18.38 -23.46
N GLN A 850 -5.58 -17.39 -23.49
CA GLN A 850 -6.52 -17.19 -24.59
C GLN A 850 -5.81 -17.00 -25.95
N PHE A 851 -4.76 -16.17 -25.99
CA PHE A 851 -4.00 -15.93 -27.21
C PHE A 851 -3.32 -17.20 -27.73
N LEU A 852 -2.76 -18.02 -26.83
CA LEU A 852 -2.10 -19.28 -27.17
C LEU A 852 -3.09 -20.35 -27.63
N GLU A 853 -4.35 -20.31 -27.15
CA GLU A 853 -5.43 -21.17 -27.62
C GLU A 853 -5.93 -20.75 -29.02
N GLU A 854 -6.03 -19.45 -29.29
CA GLU A 854 -6.60 -18.91 -30.53
C GLU A 854 -5.61 -18.85 -31.70
N ASN A 855 -4.30 -18.62 -31.44
CA ASN A 855 -3.30 -18.39 -32.50
C ASN A 855 -2.17 -19.42 -32.46
N SER A 856 -2.19 -20.37 -33.40
CA SER A 856 -1.10 -21.35 -33.58
C SER A 856 0.16 -20.75 -34.22
N GLU A 857 0.02 -19.73 -35.07
CA GLU A 857 1.12 -19.00 -35.73
C GLU A 857 1.02 -17.48 -35.45
N ILE A 858 2.14 -16.86 -35.10
CA ILE A 858 2.19 -15.43 -34.72
C ILE A 858 2.45 -14.59 -35.97
N SER A 859 1.47 -13.79 -36.40
CA SER A 859 1.57 -12.88 -37.55
C SER A 859 2.40 -11.63 -37.25
N SER A 860 2.31 -11.07 -36.04
CA SER A 860 3.12 -9.92 -35.64
C SER A 860 3.52 -9.93 -34.16
N LEU A 861 4.75 -9.46 -33.87
CA LEU A 861 5.30 -9.37 -32.51
C LEU A 861 4.52 -8.42 -31.57
N ASN A 862 3.69 -7.54 -32.14
CA ASN A 862 2.89 -6.56 -31.42
C ASN A 862 1.50 -7.09 -31.00
N GLU A 863 1.07 -8.25 -31.49
CA GLU A 863 -0.23 -8.84 -31.15
C GLU A 863 -0.22 -9.58 -29.81
N ILE A 864 0.97 -10.02 -29.34
CA ILE A 864 1.07 -10.81 -28.12
C ILE A 864 0.81 -9.92 -26.90
N PRO A 865 -0.09 -10.31 -25.97
CA PRO A 865 -0.40 -9.52 -24.79
C PRO A 865 0.83 -9.35 -23.89
N LYS A 866 1.10 -8.11 -23.48
CA LYS A 866 2.18 -7.71 -22.55
C LYS A 866 1.62 -6.87 -21.40
N ILE A 867 2.40 -6.76 -20.32
CA ILE A 867 2.16 -5.75 -19.28
C ILE A 867 2.84 -4.46 -19.73
N GLU A 868 2.08 -3.39 -19.91
CA GLU A 868 2.61 -2.13 -20.44
C GLU A 868 2.76 -1.09 -19.33
N ILE A 869 3.96 -0.52 -19.24
CA ILE A 869 4.36 0.44 -18.22
C ILE A 869 4.73 1.74 -18.92
N PHE A 870 3.98 2.81 -18.62
CA PHE A 870 4.19 4.13 -19.20
C PHE A 870 4.78 5.08 -18.17
N THR A 871 5.84 5.81 -18.52
CA THR A 871 6.39 6.88 -17.68
C THR A 871 6.23 8.23 -18.36
N VAL A 872 5.71 9.22 -17.65
CA VAL A 872 5.56 10.59 -18.15
C VAL A 872 6.88 11.35 -18.00
N ILE A 873 7.38 11.92 -19.09
CA ILE A 873 8.71 12.56 -19.14
C ILE A 873 8.66 13.82 -20.00
N PHE A 874 9.24 14.91 -19.50
CA PHE A 874 9.58 16.08 -20.31
C PHE A 874 10.94 15.88 -20.97
N LYS A 875 10.95 15.77 -22.30
CA LYS A 875 12.16 15.52 -23.08
C LYS A 875 13.12 16.69 -23.01
N GLY A 876 14.42 16.41 -22.88
CA GLY A 876 15.47 17.42 -22.77
C GLY A 876 15.54 18.14 -21.41
N THR A 877 14.82 17.66 -20.40
CA THR A 877 14.80 18.28 -19.05
C THR A 877 15.40 17.34 -17.99
N TYR A 878 15.48 17.82 -16.74
CA TYR A 878 15.89 17.00 -15.62
C TYR A 878 15.07 15.71 -15.43
N ASP A 879 13.81 15.69 -15.85
CA ASP A 879 12.97 14.49 -15.74
C ASP A 879 13.52 13.32 -16.56
N GLU A 880 14.01 13.60 -17.76
CA GLU A 880 14.67 12.60 -18.60
C GLU A 880 15.97 12.09 -17.95
N ILE A 881 16.75 13.00 -17.35
CA ILE A 881 17.97 12.63 -16.61
C ILE A 881 17.61 11.75 -15.40
N ASN A 882 16.59 12.14 -14.62
CA ASN A 882 16.13 11.38 -13.47
C ASN A 882 15.63 10.00 -13.88
N TRP A 883 14.87 9.91 -14.98
CA TRP A 883 14.43 8.64 -15.55
C TRP A 883 15.61 7.76 -15.98
N ASN A 884 16.63 8.32 -16.62
CA ASN A 884 17.83 7.58 -17.00
C ASN A 884 18.63 7.09 -15.78
N VAL A 885 18.74 7.92 -14.73
CA VAL A 885 19.35 7.52 -13.45
C VAL A 885 18.55 6.39 -12.78
N LEU A 886 17.22 6.48 -12.80
CA LEU A 886 16.35 5.43 -12.28
C LEU A 886 16.53 4.13 -13.06
N LYS A 887 16.55 4.18 -14.40
CA LYS A 887 16.81 3.01 -15.26
C LYS A 887 18.14 2.33 -14.93
N SER A 888 19.20 3.11 -14.73
CA SER A 888 20.50 2.58 -14.30
C SER A 888 20.41 1.87 -12.95
N ARG A 889 19.80 2.50 -11.94
CA ARG A 889 19.59 1.86 -10.62
C ARG A 889 18.70 0.63 -10.68
N TRP A 890 17.71 0.64 -11.58
CA TRP A 890 16.82 -0.49 -11.79
C TRP A 890 17.56 -1.66 -12.43
N SER A 891 18.48 -1.39 -13.35
CA SER A 891 19.40 -2.40 -13.89
C SER A 891 20.30 -2.99 -12.79
N ASP A 892 20.85 -2.16 -11.89
CA ASP A 892 21.63 -2.64 -10.75
C ASP A 892 20.80 -3.55 -9.83
N LEU A 893 19.55 -3.16 -9.56
CA LEU A 893 18.61 -3.96 -8.77
C LEU A 893 18.32 -5.31 -9.45
N LYS A 894 18.08 -5.31 -10.77
CA LYS A 894 17.87 -6.53 -11.57
C LYS A 894 19.13 -7.41 -11.60
N ALA A 895 20.33 -6.84 -11.64
CA ALA A 895 21.58 -7.60 -11.61
C ALA A 895 21.84 -8.27 -10.25
N GLN A 896 21.50 -7.59 -9.15
CA GLN A 896 21.71 -8.12 -7.80
C GLN A 896 20.67 -9.19 -7.41
N LEU A 897 19.42 -9.02 -7.84
CA LEU A 897 18.30 -9.83 -7.35
C LEU A 897 17.67 -10.72 -8.42
N HIS A 898 17.61 -10.27 -9.66
CA HIS A 898 16.98 -11.02 -10.76
C HIS A 898 18.04 -11.75 -11.60
N GLY A 899 19.33 -11.69 -11.25
CA GLY A 899 20.40 -12.31 -12.04
C GLY A 899 20.42 -11.86 -13.52
N ILE A 900 19.92 -10.64 -13.80
CA ILE A 900 19.99 -10.03 -15.13
C ILE A 900 21.12 -9.01 -15.06
N ILE A 901 22.33 -9.44 -15.41
CA ILE A 901 23.53 -8.62 -15.38
C ILE A 901 23.50 -7.61 -16.54
N ILE A 902 23.11 -8.09 -17.72
CA ILE A 902 22.97 -7.28 -18.93
C ILE A 902 21.60 -7.62 -19.56
N PRO A 903 20.67 -6.64 -19.69
CA PRO A 903 19.39 -6.87 -20.36
C PRO A 903 19.59 -7.08 -21.86
N THR A 904 18.81 -7.99 -22.46
CA THR A 904 18.74 -8.14 -23.92
C THR A 904 18.12 -6.89 -24.55
N ARG A 905 18.66 -6.46 -25.70
CA ARG A 905 18.18 -5.29 -26.45
C ARG A 905 17.53 -5.75 -27.75
N ASP A 906 16.49 -5.05 -28.19
CA ASP A 906 15.71 -5.42 -29.40
C ASP A 906 16.54 -5.40 -30.70
N ASN A 907 17.68 -4.71 -30.72
CA ASN A 907 18.58 -4.58 -31.89
C ASN A 907 19.96 -5.27 -31.68
N CYS A 908 20.03 -6.29 -30.83
CA CYS A 908 21.26 -7.01 -30.52
C CYS A 908 21.70 -7.91 -31.69
N SER A 909 22.99 -7.97 -32.01
CA SER A 909 23.49 -9.00 -32.94
C SER A 909 23.41 -10.41 -32.32
N ASP A 910 23.33 -11.46 -33.14
CA ASP A 910 23.25 -12.85 -32.66
C ASP A 910 24.45 -13.23 -31.75
N GLU A 911 25.63 -12.68 -32.02
CA GLU A 911 26.84 -12.91 -31.22
C GLU A 911 26.78 -12.22 -29.87
N GLU A 912 26.34 -10.96 -29.83
CA GLU A 912 26.14 -10.22 -28.58
C GLU A 912 25.02 -10.84 -27.74
N ALA A 913 23.93 -11.31 -28.36
CA ALA A 913 22.84 -11.99 -27.67
C ALA A 913 23.32 -13.29 -27.00
N LYS A 914 24.15 -14.08 -27.69
CA LYS A 914 24.79 -15.29 -27.10
C LYS A 914 25.69 -14.94 -25.93
N LEU A 915 26.50 -13.89 -26.04
CA LEU A 915 27.39 -13.44 -24.97
C LEU A 915 26.60 -12.97 -23.74
N ILE A 916 25.54 -12.18 -23.94
CA ILE A 916 24.64 -11.72 -22.87
C ILE A 916 23.98 -12.90 -22.17
N LEU A 917 23.47 -13.88 -22.92
CA LEU A 917 22.88 -15.09 -22.37
C LEU A 917 23.89 -15.88 -21.54
N GLU A 918 25.14 -15.99 -22.01
CA GLU A 918 26.20 -16.68 -21.29
C GLU A 918 26.57 -15.95 -19.97
N ILE A 919 26.68 -14.63 -19.98
CA ILE A 919 26.95 -13.83 -18.77
C ILE A 919 25.80 -13.99 -17.77
N ASN A 920 24.56 -13.82 -18.22
CA ASN A 920 23.38 -13.95 -17.36
C ASN A 920 23.21 -15.37 -16.80
N LYS A 921 23.63 -16.42 -17.52
CA LYS A 921 23.60 -17.80 -17.04
C LYS A 921 24.54 -18.04 -15.86
N ASN A 922 25.60 -17.26 -15.74
CA ASN A 922 26.58 -17.35 -14.64
C ASN A 922 26.24 -16.42 -13.46
N ALA A 923 25.09 -15.74 -13.49
CA ALA A 923 24.63 -14.93 -12.36
C ALA A 923 24.22 -15.82 -11.18
N PRO A 924 24.31 -15.31 -9.93
CA PRO A 924 23.91 -16.06 -8.73
C PRO A 924 22.45 -16.53 -8.80
N TYR A 925 22.21 -17.77 -8.38
CA TYR A 925 20.87 -18.37 -8.37
C TYR A 925 20.44 -18.79 -6.95
N PHE A 926 19.34 -18.21 -6.45
CA PHE A 926 18.85 -18.44 -5.09
C PHE A 926 17.47 -19.12 -5.04
N SER A 927 17.00 -19.63 -6.17
CA SER A 927 15.73 -20.33 -6.19
C SER A 927 15.84 -21.68 -5.51
N PRO A 928 14.82 -22.10 -4.75
CA PRO A 928 14.80 -23.45 -4.22
C PRO A 928 14.71 -24.48 -5.35
N GLU A 929 15.50 -25.54 -5.22
CA GLU A 929 15.46 -26.73 -6.08
C GLU A 929 14.33 -27.69 -5.68
#